data_AF-A0A0F9RQW8-F1
#
_entry.id   AF-A0A0F9RQW8-F1
#
_cell.length_a   1.000
_cell.length_b   1.000
_cell.length_c   1.000
_cell.angle_alpha   90.00
_cell.angle_beta   90.00
_cell.angle_gamma   90.00
#
_symmetry.space_group_name_H-M   'P 1'
#
loop_
_entity.id
_entity.type
_entity.pdbx_description
1 polymer ?
#
loop_
_entity_poly.entity_id
_entity_poly.type
_entity_poly.pdbx_seq_one_letter_code
_entity_poly.pdbx_strand_id
1 'polypeptide(L)'
;MDKESPLFIHLRGLRAKNIDNLIWSKGILVRSSGIRPKLIKATFECLVCGSRFEIIQLTSRIKWPKFCTNKRCKAKAQTDFRLISKNSEFIDWQSIMIQEIPEDLPPGRIPRSVQAVLTYDLVDTVKPGDRIKLMGTFKSVLAQSTNSNNSTLFKTYIDVNFIDSEDKTDDIVDLSKEDKKKIENLSKEPMIQRKIGRSIAPNIYGRDQLKLACALSLFGGTKRKKPGGGYKRGDIHILMVGDPGTGKSEILKGAIEVSPRGIYTSGKGSSAVGLTAAVIKENETGQMNLEAGVVVLANGGVAAIDEFDKMDTADRSALHEAMEQQSYYYSTEILSVDGKRIVIGELIDNLMEKNKDKILFGKDCEILQFNDLKIYTTNFKEIFKTKVDRVSRHKAPNYFYKITFTNGRSIVVTPEHPVFTFREGILKCISAEDCIKDDFIPIPKYLPNSSNMVELYENHSSNHPIAKKIIIPKYLNSKLGRILGYLASEGHSYKGSSAEIGFSNMNGILLEDFNYLMEKMFGIKPSINEREDGLKTLRYISINLYEWMMENFPEVMTISKFKRTPNKILSSSSKIIKEFLISAFKGDGSVESTAICYRTSSKGLSADYQDLLLKLGIHSRITYDKYNDSYKVYIRAQSLILFFEEIIQDNDYRFEKINNLIKPKIPKTHHHDIFPTSIIEIIINLKHKLAIAYDGYFYRHLKENHGITRNIFQKEVALIKNKFLKIVKVLNKNIDIKEIRNETGYSQETLSQISGLNRSNIDYYERGGYDKKQREKLRLKILTSLKNKINEIEEEISYLNSLLNSDICWDRIKTIKCIQNNGKNYTPWVYDITVEPNNTFISQGVILHNTVSIAKAGIVATLKAQTAIIAAANPYSGRYDRYKTPTQNIRLPPALLSRFDLIFIVVDRPDAAADAQMAEFILKNSMTEPEDNLDETDEVLAPIPTNLLKKYIKYAKRTCHPVLTNDAKEKIKEFYLELRGQYDSEDAIISILARNLDALVRLSEAHAKMALREKVLKDDVEEIFKLFKRYLKDTGYDETTGKIDMDRIFVGQSRSSINKLETLMNRLKEIFEDNNWKPLEKVNIFQILELEENLDKKFIEHAVTELLREGTLYEPRSGFIKFTRKDD
;
A
#
# COMPACT_ATOMS: atom_id res chain seq x y z
N MET A 1 0.69 -44.94 -5.72
CA MET A 1 -0.72 -45.06 -6.17
C MET A 1 -0.74 -44.54 -7.58
N ASP A 2 -0.67 -45.47 -8.52
CA ASP A 2 -0.08 -45.22 -9.83
C ASP A 2 -1.17 -44.95 -10.88
N LYS A 3 -0.80 -44.24 -11.95
CA LYS A 3 -1.70 -43.88 -13.07
C LYS A 3 -2.33 -45.10 -13.78
N GLU A 4 -1.83 -46.29 -13.52
CA GLU A 4 -2.28 -47.56 -14.11
C GLU A 4 -3.42 -48.24 -13.32
N SER A 5 -3.87 -47.67 -12.20
CA SER A 5 -5.00 -48.22 -11.46
C SER A 5 -6.30 -48.11 -12.28
N PRO A 6 -7.08 -49.20 -12.43
CA PRO A 6 -8.36 -49.19 -13.16
C PRO A 6 -9.42 -48.26 -12.54
N LEU A 7 -9.14 -47.73 -11.35
CA LEU A 7 -9.98 -46.78 -10.62
C LEU A 7 -9.68 -45.31 -11.01
N PHE A 8 -8.62 -45.03 -11.78
CA PHE A 8 -8.27 -43.66 -12.19
C PHE A 8 -9.19 -43.16 -13.29
N ILE A 9 -9.93 -42.09 -13.02
CA ILE A 9 -10.80 -41.46 -14.02
C ILE A 9 -10.59 -39.96 -13.96
N HIS A 10 -10.22 -39.36 -15.10
CA HIS A 10 -10.22 -37.90 -15.25
C HIS A 10 -11.62 -37.34 -15.01
N LEU A 11 -11.74 -36.13 -14.44
CA LEU A 11 -13.04 -35.50 -14.17
C LEU A 11 -13.94 -35.44 -15.43
N ARG A 12 -13.35 -35.28 -16.62
CA ARG A 12 -14.05 -35.33 -17.91
C ARG A 12 -14.64 -36.69 -18.25
N GLY A 13 -13.95 -37.74 -17.83
CA GLY A 13 -14.26 -39.14 -18.09
C GLY A 13 -15.38 -39.69 -17.21
N LEU A 14 -15.89 -38.91 -16.24
CA LEU A 14 -17.02 -39.28 -15.41
C LEU A 14 -18.28 -39.43 -16.28
N ARG A 15 -18.76 -40.68 -16.39
CA ARG A 15 -19.97 -41.06 -17.14
C ARG A 15 -20.95 -41.76 -16.21
N ALA A 16 -22.17 -42.00 -16.70
CA ALA A 16 -23.21 -42.72 -15.97
C ALA A 16 -22.76 -44.12 -15.50
N LYS A 17 -21.83 -44.78 -16.23
CA LYS A 17 -21.24 -46.07 -15.85
C LYS A 17 -20.45 -46.04 -14.54
N ASN A 18 -20.05 -44.84 -14.08
CA ASN A 18 -19.25 -44.67 -12.89
C ASN A 18 -20.09 -44.37 -11.65
N ILE A 19 -21.42 -44.26 -11.77
CA ILE A 19 -22.31 -44.02 -10.64
C ILE A 19 -22.23 -45.21 -9.67
N ASP A 20 -22.18 -44.91 -8.38
CA ASP A 20 -22.02 -45.85 -7.25
C ASP A 20 -20.72 -46.65 -7.24
N ASN A 21 -19.81 -46.38 -8.17
CA ASN A 21 -18.46 -46.95 -8.17
C ASN A 21 -17.47 -46.04 -7.44
N LEU A 22 -16.45 -46.68 -6.84
CA LEU A 22 -15.32 -46.01 -6.24
C LEU A 22 -14.41 -45.49 -7.36
N ILE A 23 -14.13 -44.19 -7.32
CA ILE A 23 -13.30 -43.51 -8.30
C ILE A 23 -12.16 -42.80 -7.58
N TRP A 24 -11.03 -42.66 -8.26
CA TRP A 24 -10.02 -41.69 -7.83
C TRP A 24 -9.71 -40.73 -8.97
N SER A 25 -9.59 -39.45 -8.62
CA SER A 25 -9.41 -38.36 -9.56
C SER A 25 -8.46 -37.30 -9.00
N LYS A 26 -7.92 -36.48 -9.89
CA LYS A 26 -7.06 -35.35 -9.56
C LYS A 26 -7.70 -34.06 -10.06
N GLY A 27 -7.54 -33.00 -9.27
CA GLY A 27 -8.00 -31.68 -9.66
C GLY A 27 -7.46 -30.58 -8.76
N ILE A 28 -7.80 -29.34 -9.11
CA ILE A 28 -7.50 -28.16 -8.32
C ILE A 28 -8.76 -27.79 -7.54
N LEU A 29 -8.63 -27.54 -6.25
CA LEU A 29 -9.72 -27.02 -5.44
C LEU A 29 -9.95 -25.55 -5.78
N VAL A 30 -11.09 -25.21 -6.40
CA VAL A 30 -11.40 -23.82 -6.79
C VAL A 30 -12.18 -23.11 -5.70
N ARG A 31 -13.18 -23.79 -5.12
CA ARG A 31 -14.06 -23.23 -4.11
C ARG A 31 -14.27 -24.25 -2.99
N SER A 32 -14.32 -23.75 -1.77
CA SER A 32 -14.73 -24.50 -0.58
C SER A 32 -15.88 -23.78 0.09
N SER A 33 -16.95 -24.48 0.43
CA SER A 33 -18.01 -23.93 1.27
C SER A 33 -17.54 -23.85 2.73
N GLY A 34 -18.24 -23.05 3.54
CA GLY A 34 -18.13 -23.17 5.00
C GLY A 34 -18.56 -24.55 5.49
N ILE A 35 -18.11 -24.91 6.69
CA ILE A 35 -18.46 -26.15 7.39
C ILE A 35 -19.92 -26.07 7.86
N ARG A 36 -20.71 -27.11 7.61
CA ARG A 36 -22.13 -27.20 7.99
C ARG A 36 -22.38 -28.47 8.80
N PRO A 37 -23.19 -28.43 9.86
CA PRO A 37 -23.62 -29.64 10.55
C PRO A 37 -24.71 -30.37 9.74
N LYS A 38 -24.50 -31.65 9.44
CA LYS A 38 -25.47 -32.55 8.81
C LYS A 38 -26.03 -33.51 9.87
N LEU A 39 -27.36 -33.54 9.98
CA LEU A 39 -28.10 -34.37 10.93
C LEU A 39 -28.08 -35.85 10.50
N ILE A 40 -27.55 -36.74 11.34
CA ILE A 40 -27.60 -38.21 11.12
C ILE A 40 -28.66 -38.85 11.99
N LYS A 41 -28.73 -38.51 13.29
CA LYS A 41 -29.76 -39.02 14.20
C LYS A 41 -30.55 -37.85 14.77
N ALA A 42 -31.85 -37.87 14.50
CA ALA A 42 -32.78 -36.86 14.98
C ALA A 42 -33.49 -37.37 16.23
N THR A 43 -33.39 -36.62 17.32
CA THR A 43 -34.09 -36.93 18.58
C THR A 43 -35.40 -36.15 18.61
N PHE A 44 -36.52 -36.88 18.61
CA PHE A 44 -37.86 -36.30 18.67
C PHE A 44 -38.48 -36.48 20.05
N GLU A 45 -39.20 -35.46 20.50
CA GLU A 45 -40.01 -35.47 21.71
C GLU A 45 -41.48 -35.37 21.35
N CYS A 46 -42.30 -36.29 21.87
CA CYS A 46 -43.75 -36.24 21.69
C CYS A 46 -44.36 -35.22 22.65
N LEU A 47 -45.07 -34.21 22.14
CA LEU A 47 -45.70 -33.16 22.95
C LEU A 47 -46.89 -33.68 23.79
N VAL A 48 -47.45 -34.84 23.44
CA VAL A 48 -48.61 -35.43 24.12
C VAL A 48 -48.21 -36.30 25.32
N CYS A 49 -47.07 -36.97 25.27
CA CYS A 49 -46.66 -37.91 26.33
C CYS A 49 -45.23 -37.74 26.85
N GLY A 50 -44.47 -36.78 26.32
CA GLY A 50 -43.10 -36.47 26.77
C GLY A 50 -42.04 -37.51 26.43
N SER A 51 -42.39 -38.61 25.74
CA SER A 51 -41.40 -39.65 25.38
C SER A 51 -40.44 -39.15 24.30
N ARG A 52 -39.15 -39.37 24.52
CA ARG A 52 -38.08 -39.05 23.57
C ARG A 52 -37.62 -40.32 22.85
N PHE A 53 -37.41 -40.23 21.54
CA PHE A 53 -36.88 -41.33 20.75
C PHE A 53 -36.07 -40.81 19.56
N GLU A 54 -35.15 -41.64 19.08
CA GLU A 54 -34.21 -41.28 18.03
C GLU A 54 -34.58 -41.95 16.71
N ILE A 55 -34.51 -41.19 15.61
CA ILE A 55 -34.72 -41.71 14.25
C ILE A 55 -33.50 -41.37 13.40
N ILE A 56 -32.95 -42.39 12.75
CA ILE A 56 -31.85 -42.24 11.79
C ILE A 56 -32.38 -41.56 10.53
N GLN A 57 -31.74 -40.47 10.15
CA GLN A 57 -32.04 -39.62 9.00
C GLN A 57 -31.08 -39.96 7.86
N LEU A 58 -31.48 -40.89 6.98
CA LEU A 58 -30.66 -41.29 5.82
C LEU A 58 -30.93 -40.41 4.58
N THR A 59 -32.01 -39.63 4.59
CA THR A 59 -32.49 -38.85 3.43
C THR A 59 -32.17 -37.36 3.56
N SER A 60 -32.08 -36.65 2.42
CA SER A 60 -31.87 -35.19 2.37
C SER A 60 -33.02 -34.38 3.00
N ARG A 61 -34.17 -35.01 3.27
CA ARG A 61 -35.28 -34.44 4.04
C ARG A 61 -35.36 -35.14 5.39
N ILE A 62 -35.73 -34.36 6.42
CA ILE A 62 -36.01 -34.89 7.75
C ILE A 62 -37.24 -35.79 7.66
N LYS A 63 -37.04 -37.08 7.91
CA LYS A 63 -38.08 -38.08 8.09
C LYS A 63 -38.68 -37.91 9.47
N TRP A 64 -39.89 -37.36 9.50
CA TRP A 64 -40.66 -37.21 10.73
C TRP A 64 -41.24 -38.57 11.19
N PRO A 65 -41.35 -38.79 12.51
CA PRO A 65 -42.05 -39.95 13.04
C PRO A 65 -43.51 -39.97 12.59
N LYS A 66 -44.00 -41.16 12.21
CA LYS A 66 -45.41 -41.39 11.86
C LYS A 66 -46.28 -41.75 13.07
N PHE A 67 -45.67 -42.22 14.16
CA PHE A 67 -46.33 -42.62 15.39
C PHE A 67 -45.37 -42.48 16.58
N CYS A 68 -45.92 -42.30 17.77
CA CYS A 68 -45.16 -42.27 19.01
C CYS A 68 -44.74 -43.68 19.45
N THR A 69 -43.53 -43.84 20.01
CA THR A 69 -43.04 -45.13 20.56
C THR A 69 -43.83 -45.60 21.79
N ASN A 70 -44.52 -44.68 22.49
CA ASN A 70 -45.38 -45.04 23.61
C ASN A 70 -46.72 -45.59 23.12
N LYS A 71 -46.95 -46.89 23.32
CA LYS A 71 -48.16 -47.62 22.89
C LYS A 71 -49.48 -47.06 23.45
N ARG A 72 -49.44 -46.26 24.53
CA ARG A 72 -50.62 -45.61 25.13
C ARG A 72 -50.94 -44.23 24.52
N CYS A 73 -50.09 -43.69 23.65
CA CYS A 73 -50.24 -42.35 23.09
C CYS A 73 -50.85 -42.40 21.67
N LYS A 74 -51.85 -41.55 21.38
CA LYS A 74 -52.51 -41.45 20.06
C LYS A 74 -51.88 -40.43 19.10
N ALA A 75 -50.71 -39.88 19.42
CA ALA A 75 -50.02 -38.90 18.58
C ALA A 75 -49.62 -39.50 17.22
N LYS A 76 -50.07 -38.86 16.14
CA LYS A 76 -49.88 -39.30 14.75
C LYS A 76 -49.58 -38.16 13.78
N ALA A 77 -49.86 -36.91 14.16
CA ALA A 77 -49.63 -35.76 13.30
C ALA A 77 -48.17 -35.27 13.42
N GLN A 78 -47.62 -34.74 12.34
CA GLN A 78 -46.26 -34.18 12.32
C GLN A 78 -46.09 -33.04 13.34
N THR A 79 -47.16 -32.30 13.64
CA THR A 79 -47.23 -31.24 14.66
C THR A 79 -47.05 -31.75 16.08
N ASP A 80 -47.31 -33.04 16.34
CA ASP A 80 -47.27 -33.62 17.69
C ASP A 80 -45.85 -33.95 18.14
N PHE A 81 -44.87 -33.80 17.25
CA PHE A 81 -43.47 -34.13 17.49
C PHE A 81 -42.61 -32.88 17.38
N ARG A 82 -41.70 -32.71 18.34
CA ARG A 82 -40.72 -31.63 18.36
C ARG A 82 -39.32 -32.21 18.17
N LEU A 83 -38.57 -31.68 17.21
CA LEU A 83 -37.16 -32.01 17.05
C LEU A 83 -36.33 -31.30 18.13
N ILE A 84 -35.58 -32.06 18.92
CA ILE A 84 -34.63 -31.52 19.90
C ILE A 84 -33.24 -31.51 19.25
N SER A 85 -32.79 -30.33 18.82
CA SER A 85 -31.46 -30.16 18.24
C SER A 85 -30.34 -30.53 19.22
N LYS A 86 -30.44 -30.19 20.51
CA LYS A 86 -29.38 -30.45 21.50
C LYS A 86 -29.01 -31.93 21.70
N ASN A 87 -29.97 -32.83 21.53
CA ASN A 87 -29.77 -34.27 21.72
C ASN A 87 -29.65 -35.02 20.39
N SER A 88 -29.58 -34.30 19.28
CA SER A 88 -29.45 -34.88 17.95
C SER A 88 -27.97 -35.00 17.59
N GLU A 89 -27.62 -36.04 16.85
CA GLU A 89 -26.24 -36.31 16.41
C GLU A 89 -26.00 -35.63 15.06
N PHE A 90 -25.02 -34.72 15.02
CA PHE A 90 -24.59 -34.00 13.82
C PHE A 90 -23.17 -34.39 13.45
N ILE A 91 -22.89 -34.40 12.16
CA ILE A 91 -21.55 -34.53 11.61
C ILE A 91 -21.18 -33.29 10.81
N ASP A 92 -19.89 -33.01 10.70
CA ASP A 92 -19.42 -31.93 9.85
C ASP A 92 -19.54 -32.33 8.37
N TRP A 93 -20.03 -31.38 7.58
CA TRP A 93 -20.27 -31.50 6.15
C TRP A 93 -19.68 -30.28 5.46
N GLN A 94 -18.97 -30.51 4.37
CA GLN A 94 -18.42 -29.43 3.56
C GLN A 94 -18.52 -29.80 2.09
N SER A 95 -18.89 -28.82 1.26
CA SER A 95 -18.91 -28.97 -0.19
C SER A 95 -17.73 -28.26 -0.80
N ILE A 96 -17.01 -28.96 -1.66
CA ILE A 96 -15.87 -28.45 -2.42
C ILE A 96 -16.14 -28.54 -3.93
N MET A 97 -15.63 -27.58 -4.69
CA MET A 97 -15.69 -27.57 -6.15
C MET A 97 -14.30 -27.79 -6.70
N ILE A 98 -14.16 -28.86 -7.47
CA ILE A 98 -12.88 -29.34 -7.96
C ILE A 98 -12.87 -29.17 -9.47
N GLN A 99 -11.79 -28.62 -10.00
CA GLN A 99 -11.62 -28.35 -11.41
C GLN A 99 -10.51 -29.20 -12.01
N GLU A 100 -10.65 -29.52 -13.29
CA GLU A 100 -9.60 -30.17 -14.08
C GLU A 100 -8.30 -29.36 -14.06
N ILE A 101 -7.18 -30.07 -13.98
CA ILE A 101 -5.86 -29.44 -14.07
C ILE A 101 -5.68 -28.95 -15.52
N PRO A 102 -5.28 -27.67 -15.73
CA PRO A 102 -5.13 -27.11 -17.07
C PRO A 102 -4.21 -27.91 -18.00
N GLU A 103 -3.23 -28.61 -17.44
CA GLU A 103 -2.26 -29.44 -18.17
C GLU A 103 -2.90 -30.64 -18.89
N ASP A 104 -3.99 -31.18 -18.36
CA ASP A 104 -4.68 -32.36 -18.92
C ASP A 104 -5.77 -31.95 -19.94
N LEU A 105 -5.92 -30.65 -20.23
CA LEU A 105 -6.94 -30.14 -21.14
C LEU A 105 -6.49 -30.23 -22.60
N PRO A 106 -7.31 -30.78 -23.51
CA PRO A 106 -7.12 -30.57 -24.94
C PRO A 106 -7.34 -29.09 -25.30
N PRO A 107 -6.61 -28.58 -26.30
CA PRO A 107 -6.65 -27.16 -26.67
C PRO A 107 -8.06 -26.69 -27.03
N GLY A 108 -8.42 -25.49 -26.58
CA GLY A 108 -9.69 -24.84 -26.88
C GLY A 108 -10.90 -25.28 -26.04
N ARG A 109 -10.73 -26.16 -25.03
CA ARG A 109 -11.85 -26.61 -24.16
C ARG A 109 -11.76 -26.04 -22.75
N ILE A 110 -12.91 -25.60 -22.24
CA ILE A 110 -13.04 -25.08 -20.88
C ILE A 110 -12.89 -26.24 -19.88
N PRO A 111 -12.10 -26.07 -18.79
CA PRO A 111 -12.00 -27.05 -17.73
C PRO A 111 -13.35 -27.32 -17.05
N ARG A 112 -13.70 -28.60 -16.91
CA ARG A 112 -14.91 -28.98 -16.17
C ARG A 112 -14.66 -28.90 -14.67
N SER A 113 -15.72 -28.58 -13.93
CA SER A 113 -15.73 -28.64 -12.48
C SER A 113 -16.77 -29.63 -11.99
N VAL A 114 -16.45 -30.32 -10.90
CA VAL A 114 -17.29 -31.33 -10.27
C VAL A 114 -17.41 -31.00 -8.79
N GLN A 115 -18.61 -31.14 -8.24
CA GLN A 115 -18.86 -30.97 -6.81
C GLN A 115 -18.44 -32.24 -6.07
N ALA A 116 -17.70 -32.08 -4.98
CA ALA A 116 -17.42 -33.16 -4.06
C ALA A 116 -17.77 -32.77 -2.62
N VAL A 117 -18.08 -33.77 -1.81
CA VAL A 117 -18.58 -33.62 -0.45
C VAL A 117 -17.58 -34.28 0.50
N LEU A 118 -17.11 -33.50 1.47
CA LEU A 118 -16.29 -33.95 2.60
C LEU A 118 -17.18 -34.13 3.82
N THR A 119 -16.96 -35.19 4.59
CA THR A 119 -17.66 -35.47 5.84
C THR A 119 -16.68 -35.84 6.94
N TYR A 120 -17.07 -35.65 8.20
CA TYR A 120 -16.24 -35.95 9.39
C TYR A 120 -14.87 -35.24 9.35
N ASP A 121 -13.79 -35.97 9.63
CA ASP A 121 -12.43 -35.46 9.77
C ASP A 121 -11.81 -34.96 8.46
N LEU A 122 -12.43 -35.25 7.31
CA LEU A 122 -11.94 -34.80 6.00
C LEU A 122 -12.23 -33.32 5.74
N VAL A 123 -13.11 -32.72 6.54
CA VAL A 123 -13.49 -31.31 6.45
C VAL A 123 -12.30 -30.41 6.79
N ASP A 124 -12.14 -29.31 6.04
CA ASP A 124 -11.08 -28.30 6.17
C ASP A 124 -9.62 -28.82 6.02
N THR A 125 -9.45 -30.02 5.46
CA THR A 125 -8.12 -30.60 5.20
C THR A 125 -7.35 -29.92 4.06
N VAL A 126 -8.09 -29.35 3.10
CA VAL A 126 -7.61 -28.79 1.83
C VAL A 126 -8.10 -27.35 1.64
N LYS A 127 -7.27 -26.48 1.06
CA LYS A 127 -7.58 -25.06 0.85
C LYS A 127 -7.77 -24.70 -0.62
N PRO A 128 -8.58 -23.68 -0.96
CA PRO A 128 -8.70 -23.20 -2.34
C PRO A 128 -7.33 -22.86 -2.94
N GLY A 129 -7.06 -23.41 -4.12
CA GLY A 129 -5.78 -23.33 -4.82
C GLY A 129 -4.92 -24.60 -4.69
N ASP A 130 -5.20 -25.48 -3.72
CA ASP A 130 -4.44 -26.72 -3.55
C ASP A 130 -4.76 -27.72 -4.68
N ARG A 131 -3.72 -28.43 -5.16
CA ARG A 131 -3.89 -29.63 -5.99
C ARG A 131 -4.24 -30.80 -5.09
N ILE A 132 -5.37 -31.43 -5.36
CA ILE A 132 -5.90 -32.51 -4.55
C ILE A 132 -5.97 -33.82 -5.34
N LYS A 133 -5.59 -34.91 -4.68
CA LYS A 133 -5.98 -36.26 -5.08
C LYS A 133 -7.15 -36.64 -4.20
N LEU A 134 -8.24 -37.04 -4.82
CA LEU A 134 -9.42 -37.50 -4.10
C LEU A 134 -9.81 -38.89 -4.55
N MET A 135 -10.28 -39.67 -3.59
CA MET A 135 -10.88 -40.97 -3.81
C MET A 135 -12.25 -40.96 -3.13
N GLY A 136 -13.27 -41.37 -3.87
CA GLY A 136 -14.64 -41.26 -3.41
C GLY A 136 -15.60 -42.03 -4.29
N THR A 137 -16.84 -42.18 -3.83
CA THR A 137 -17.92 -42.80 -4.61
C THR A 137 -18.65 -41.72 -5.41
N PHE A 138 -18.82 -41.93 -6.72
CA PHE A 138 -19.56 -40.98 -7.56
C PHE A 138 -21.07 -41.22 -7.41
N LYS A 139 -21.78 -40.30 -6.75
CA LYS A 139 -23.21 -40.43 -6.44
C LYS A 139 -24.06 -39.50 -7.30
N SER A 140 -25.29 -39.91 -7.55
CA SER A 140 -26.30 -39.10 -8.25
C SER A 140 -27.54 -38.90 -7.37
N VAL A 141 -28.02 -37.66 -7.28
CA VAL A 141 -29.25 -37.30 -6.58
C VAL A 141 -30.19 -36.57 -7.53
N LEU A 142 -31.49 -36.84 -7.44
CA LEU A 142 -32.51 -36.17 -8.27
C LEU A 142 -32.44 -34.65 -8.09
N ALA A 143 -32.24 -33.90 -9.19
CA ALA A 143 -32.27 -32.45 -9.14
C ALA A 143 -33.73 -31.98 -9.04
N GLN A 144 -34.10 -31.35 -7.93
CA GLN A 144 -35.45 -30.82 -7.75
C GLN A 144 -35.56 -29.49 -8.52
N SER A 145 -36.42 -29.43 -9.53
CA SER A 145 -36.88 -28.15 -10.09
C SER A 145 -38.01 -27.61 -9.22
N THR A 146 -38.07 -26.30 -9.05
CA THR A 146 -38.96 -25.58 -8.12
C THR A 146 -40.45 -25.86 -8.31
N ASN A 147 -40.88 -26.48 -9.44
CA ASN A 147 -42.29 -26.73 -9.75
C ASN A 147 -42.65 -28.17 -10.22
N SER A 148 -41.77 -29.17 -10.11
CA SER A 148 -42.09 -30.55 -10.52
C SER A 148 -41.26 -31.59 -9.77
N ASN A 149 -41.93 -32.57 -9.14
CA ASN A 149 -41.29 -33.69 -8.44
C ASN A 149 -40.71 -34.76 -9.37
N ASN A 150 -40.82 -34.61 -10.70
CA ASN A 150 -40.32 -35.59 -11.67
C ASN A 150 -39.35 -34.94 -12.67
N SER A 151 -38.17 -34.55 -12.19
CA SER A 151 -37.04 -34.23 -13.08
C SER A 151 -36.29 -35.53 -13.41
N THR A 152 -36.07 -35.81 -14.69
CA THR A 152 -35.19 -36.90 -15.15
C THR A 152 -33.71 -36.55 -15.03
N LEU A 153 -33.39 -35.29 -14.70
CA LEU A 153 -32.02 -34.81 -14.56
C LEU A 153 -31.54 -35.04 -13.12
N PHE A 154 -30.46 -35.80 -12.98
CA PHE A 154 -29.78 -36.05 -11.71
C PHE A 154 -28.58 -35.10 -11.57
N LYS A 155 -28.44 -34.48 -10.39
CA LYS A 155 -27.22 -33.78 -9.97
C LYS A 155 -26.21 -34.82 -9.50
N THR A 156 -25.00 -34.76 -10.02
CA THR A 156 -23.92 -35.69 -9.65
C THR A 156 -22.93 -35.00 -8.71
N TYR A 157 -22.38 -35.75 -7.76
CA TYR A 157 -21.31 -35.29 -6.88
C TYR A 157 -20.45 -36.47 -6.44
N ILE A 158 -19.23 -36.19 -5.99
CA ILE A 158 -18.32 -37.21 -5.45
C ILE A 158 -18.41 -37.18 -3.92
N ASP A 159 -18.77 -38.31 -3.33
CA ASP A 159 -18.72 -38.48 -1.87
C ASP A 159 -17.32 -38.98 -1.49
N VAL A 160 -16.55 -38.12 -0.84
CA VAL A 160 -15.10 -38.31 -0.69
C VAL A 160 -14.81 -39.19 0.52
N ASN A 161 -14.06 -40.27 0.29
CA ASN A 161 -13.57 -41.18 1.33
C ASN A 161 -12.13 -40.83 1.74
N PHE A 162 -11.34 -40.29 0.83
CA PHE A 162 -9.96 -39.90 1.08
C PHE A 162 -9.61 -38.67 0.23
N ILE A 163 -8.94 -37.71 0.84
CA ILE A 163 -8.42 -36.52 0.18
C ILE A 163 -7.01 -36.24 0.67
N ASP A 164 -6.12 -35.93 -0.26
CA ASP A 164 -4.74 -35.58 0.04
C ASP A 164 -4.31 -34.39 -0.81
N SER A 165 -3.65 -33.41 -0.20
CA SER A 165 -3.10 -32.27 -0.91
C SER A 165 -1.67 -32.57 -1.35
N GLU A 166 -1.40 -32.46 -2.65
CA GLU A 166 -0.07 -32.69 -3.22
C GLU A 166 0.98 -31.69 -2.69
N ASP A 167 0.57 -30.59 -2.05
CA ASP A 167 1.48 -29.58 -1.51
C ASP A 167 1.98 -29.91 -0.08
N LYS A 168 1.37 -30.85 0.65
CA LYS A 168 1.77 -31.22 2.03
C LYS A 168 2.83 -32.33 2.08
N THR A 169 2.95 -33.13 1.03
CA THR A 169 3.97 -34.16 0.90
C THR A 169 4.91 -33.78 -0.23
N ASP A 170 6.12 -33.36 0.12
CA ASP A 170 7.26 -33.22 -0.78
C ASP A 170 7.70 -34.59 -1.34
N ASP A 171 6.78 -35.53 -1.66
CA ASP A 171 7.09 -36.93 -1.93
C ASP A 171 6.68 -37.43 -3.33
N ILE A 172 7.70 -38.00 -3.96
CA ILE A 172 7.75 -38.83 -5.18
C ILE A 172 7.16 -38.19 -6.44
N VAL A 173 8.06 -37.62 -7.26
CA VAL A 173 7.80 -37.58 -8.70
C VAL A 173 7.86 -39.04 -9.18
N ASP A 174 6.84 -39.49 -9.91
CA ASP A 174 6.90 -40.68 -10.77
C ASP A 174 7.89 -40.39 -11.93
N LEU A 175 9.17 -40.19 -11.61
CA LEU A 175 10.25 -40.24 -12.59
C LEU A 175 10.60 -41.71 -12.72
N SER A 176 10.41 -42.28 -13.92
CA SER A 176 10.98 -43.58 -14.20
C SER A 176 12.50 -43.51 -13.99
N LYS A 177 13.11 -44.62 -13.57
CA LYS A 177 14.58 -44.70 -13.42
C LYS A 177 15.28 -44.32 -14.74
N GLU A 178 14.61 -44.52 -15.88
CA GLU A 178 15.06 -44.14 -17.21
C GLU A 178 15.02 -42.62 -17.44
N ASP A 179 13.92 -41.94 -17.10
CA ASP A 179 13.81 -40.48 -17.24
C ASP A 179 14.84 -39.76 -16.37
N LYS A 180 15.09 -40.28 -15.16
CA LYS A 180 16.12 -39.74 -14.28
C LYS A 180 17.51 -39.87 -14.90
N LYS A 181 17.85 -41.03 -15.47
CA LYS A 181 19.11 -41.22 -16.21
C LYS A 181 19.22 -40.29 -17.42
N LYS A 182 18.14 -40.10 -18.17
CA LYS A 182 18.09 -39.14 -19.30
C LYS A 182 18.35 -37.71 -18.83
N ILE A 183 17.74 -37.29 -17.72
CA ILE A 183 17.94 -35.96 -17.12
C ILE A 183 19.40 -35.78 -16.66
N GLU A 184 19.97 -36.76 -15.97
CA GLU A 184 21.37 -36.72 -15.51
C GLU A 184 22.37 -36.71 -16.68
N ASN A 185 22.10 -37.44 -17.75
CA ASN A 185 22.91 -37.42 -18.96
C ASN A 185 22.83 -36.04 -19.65
N LEU A 186 21.62 -35.48 -19.80
CA LEU A 186 21.41 -34.14 -20.37
C LEU A 186 22.11 -33.05 -19.55
N SER A 187 22.12 -33.15 -18.21
CA SER A 187 22.79 -32.15 -17.37
C SER A 187 24.32 -32.12 -17.52
N LYS A 188 24.92 -33.21 -18.01
CA LYS A 188 26.37 -33.32 -18.23
C LYS A 188 26.79 -32.78 -19.60
N GLU A 189 25.86 -32.53 -20.51
CA GLU A 189 26.18 -32.03 -21.83
C GLU A 189 26.71 -30.58 -21.79
N PRO A 190 27.73 -30.25 -22.61
CA PRO A 190 28.18 -28.87 -22.74
C PRO A 190 27.07 -27.99 -23.32
N MET A 191 26.90 -26.78 -22.76
CA MET A 191 25.89 -25.79 -23.16
C MET A 191 24.42 -26.21 -22.98
N ILE A 192 24.12 -27.11 -22.04
CA ILE A 192 22.73 -27.50 -21.69
C ILE A 192 21.80 -26.30 -21.44
N GLN A 193 22.30 -25.22 -20.83
CA GLN A 193 21.48 -24.03 -20.55
C GLN A 193 20.97 -23.36 -21.82
N ARG A 194 21.79 -23.31 -22.88
CA ARG A 194 21.39 -22.77 -24.19
C ARG A 194 20.42 -23.70 -24.91
N LYS A 195 20.61 -25.02 -24.82
CA LYS A 195 19.66 -26.02 -25.35
C LYS A 195 18.29 -25.89 -24.68
N ILE A 196 18.26 -25.74 -23.36
CA ILE A 196 17.03 -25.49 -22.59
C ILE A 196 16.36 -24.19 -23.07
N GLY A 197 17.12 -23.11 -23.24
CA GLY A 197 16.62 -21.85 -23.78
C GLY A 197 15.99 -22.01 -25.17
N ARG A 198 16.68 -22.68 -26.10
CA ARG A 198 16.15 -22.92 -27.46
C ARG A 198 14.92 -23.82 -27.49
N SER A 199 14.79 -24.71 -26.52
CA SER A 199 13.62 -25.57 -26.36
C SER A 199 12.37 -24.83 -25.87
N ILE A 200 12.51 -23.59 -25.38
CA ILE A 200 11.38 -22.72 -25.06
C ILE A 200 10.92 -22.02 -26.34
N ALA A 201 9.67 -22.26 -26.74
CA ALA A 201 9.10 -21.76 -27.99
C ALA A 201 9.99 -22.08 -29.22
N PRO A 202 10.10 -23.37 -29.62
CA PRO A 202 10.93 -23.78 -30.75
C PRO A 202 10.51 -23.10 -32.06
N ASN A 203 9.21 -22.81 -32.22
CA ASN A 203 8.63 -22.19 -33.42
C ASN A 203 9.09 -20.74 -33.69
N ILE A 204 9.86 -20.13 -32.78
CA ILE A 204 10.33 -18.75 -32.92
C ILE A 204 11.82 -18.77 -33.21
N TYR A 205 12.21 -18.26 -34.37
CA TYR A 205 13.62 -18.17 -34.74
C TYR A 205 14.35 -17.11 -33.91
N GLY A 206 15.56 -17.46 -33.45
CA GLY A 206 16.46 -16.55 -32.73
C GLY A 206 15.98 -16.15 -31.33
N ARG A 207 16.49 -14.99 -30.87
CA ARG A 207 16.21 -14.39 -29.54
C ARG A 207 16.56 -15.30 -28.36
N ASP A 208 17.62 -16.08 -28.53
CA ASP A 208 18.13 -17.06 -27.55
C ASP A 208 18.26 -16.49 -26.13
N GLN A 209 18.61 -15.21 -25.98
CA GLN A 209 18.76 -14.58 -24.67
C GLN A 209 17.44 -14.32 -23.94
N LEU A 210 16.40 -13.90 -24.67
CA LEU A 210 15.08 -13.67 -24.09
C LEU A 210 14.46 -15.03 -23.70
N LYS A 211 14.64 -16.04 -24.54
CA LYS A 211 14.27 -17.43 -24.21
C LYS A 211 15.04 -17.97 -23.00
N LEU A 212 16.35 -17.69 -22.93
CA LEU A 212 17.18 -18.05 -21.78
C LEU A 212 16.70 -17.35 -20.50
N ALA A 213 16.30 -16.08 -20.57
CA ALA A 213 15.73 -15.37 -19.43
C ALA A 213 14.42 -16.02 -18.95
N CYS A 214 13.51 -16.36 -19.87
CA CYS A 214 12.32 -17.16 -19.55
C CYS A 214 12.69 -18.48 -18.87
N ALA A 215 13.73 -19.17 -19.35
CA ALA A 215 14.24 -20.37 -18.71
C ALA A 215 14.69 -20.08 -17.28
N LEU A 216 15.50 -19.05 -17.04
CA LEU A 216 15.96 -18.67 -15.71
C LEU A 216 14.79 -18.41 -14.74
N SER A 217 13.73 -17.74 -15.21
CA SER A 217 12.50 -17.54 -14.42
C SER A 217 11.76 -18.85 -14.13
N LEU A 218 11.69 -19.76 -15.12
CA LEU A 218 11.08 -21.07 -14.95
C LEU A 218 11.79 -21.92 -13.89
N PHE A 219 13.12 -21.89 -13.78
CA PHE A 219 13.88 -22.62 -12.77
C PHE A 219 13.94 -21.90 -11.41
N GLY A 220 14.03 -20.56 -11.42
CA GLY A 220 14.09 -19.70 -10.24
C GLY A 220 15.36 -19.88 -9.40
N GLY A 221 15.65 -18.93 -8.50
CA GLY A 221 16.74 -19.00 -7.51
C GLY A 221 16.46 -19.96 -6.36
N THR A 222 17.36 -20.05 -5.39
CA THR A 222 17.18 -20.89 -4.19
C THR A 222 16.37 -20.17 -3.12
N LYS A 223 15.35 -20.86 -2.57
CA LYS A 223 14.58 -20.33 -1.45
C LYS A 223 15.37 -20.56 -0.17
N ARG A 224 16.00 -19.51 0.36
CA ARG A 224 16.75 -19.60 1.62
C ARG A 224 15.92 -19.07 2.77
N LYS A 225 15.85 -19.87 3.85
CA LYS A 225 15.36 -19.40 5.15
C LYS A 225 16.39 -18.42 5.70
N LYS A 226 16.00 -17.17 5.94
CA LYS A 226 16.81 -16.22 6.70
C LYS A 226 16.98 -16.77 8.13
N PRO A 227 18.15 -16.58 8.77
CA PRO A 227 18.32 -16.85 10.19
C PRO A 227 17.43 -15.87 10.95
N GLY A 228 16.16 -16.25 11.15
CA GLY A 228 15.13 -15.26 11.42
C GLY A 228 13.76 -15.54 10.81
N GLY A 229 13.44 -16.73 10.29
CA GLY A 229 12.04 -17.08 9.94
C GLY A 229 11.42 -16.15 8.90
N GLY A 230 11.98 -16.17 7.71
CA GLY A 230 11.49 -15.46 6.53
C GLY A 230 12.18 -16.04 5.32
N TYR A 231 11.49 -16.21 4.21
CA TYR A 231 12.11 -16.76 3.00
C TYR A 231 12.62 -15.60 2.15
N LYS A 232 13.92 -15.59 1.83
CA LYS A 232 14.41 -14.72 0.77
C LYS A 232 13.70 -15.14 -0.52
N ARG A 233 13.08 -14.19 -1.21
CA ARG A 233 12.42 -14.43 -2.49
C ARG A 233 13.42 -15.05 -3.47
N GLY A 234 13.06 -16.23 -3.99
CA GLY A 234 13.84 -16.94 -5.02
C GLY A 234 13.28 -16.75 -6.43
N ASP A 235 12.04 -16.25 -6.56
CA ASP A 235 11.35 -16.15 -7.85
C ASP A 235 11.82 -14.92 -8.64
N ILE A 236 12.12 -15.13 -9.93
CA ILE A 236 12.68 -14.11 -10.83
C ILE A 236 11.54 -13.55 -11.70
N HIS A 237 11.39 -12.23 -11.74
CA HIS A 237 10.36 -11.55 -12.53
C HIS A 237 10.95 -10.93 -13.80
N ILE A 238 10.25 -11.10 -14.92
CA ILE A 238 10.71 -10.64 -16.23
C ILE A 238 9.61 -9.82 -16.90
N LEU A 239 10.01 -8.68 -17.49
CA LEU A 239 9.14 -7.86 -18.32
C LEU A 239 9.71 -7.79 -19.75
N MET A 240 8.86 -8.03 -20.74
CA MET A 240 9.19 -7.90 -22.17
C MET A 240 8.42 -6.73 -22.78
N VAL A 241 9.13 -5.77 -23.35
CA VAL A 241 8.58 -4.57 -23.98
C VAL A 241 9.04 -4.56 -25.42
N GLY A 242 8.23 -4.04 -26.35
CA GLY A 242 8.62 -4.07 -27.77
C GLY A 242 7.48 -3.94 -28.76
N ASP A 243 7.80 -3.99 -30.04
CA ASP A 243 6.80 -3.71 -31.07
C ASP A 243 5.79 -4.87 -31.22
N PRO A 244 4.54 -4.61 -31.64
CA PRO A 244 3.60 -5.64 -32.05
C PRO A 244 4.19 -6.51 -33.17
N GLY A 245 3.82 -7.80 -33.22
CA GLY A 245 4.34 -8.72 -34.25
C GLY A 245 5.71 -9.32 -33.93
N THR A 246 6.37 -8.87 -32.87
CA THR A 246 7.64 -9.46 -32.43
C THR A 246 7.47 -10.86 -31.80
N GLY A 247 6.29 -11.47 -31.72
CA GLY A 247 6.16 -12.85 -31.19
C GLY A 247 6.31 -13.00 -29.67
N LYS A 248 6.27 -11.92 -28.88
CA LYS A 248 6.35 -11.99 -27.40
C LYS A 248 5.27 -12.85 -26.77
N SER A 249 4.01 -12.68 -27.21
CA SER A 249 2.88 -13.46 -26.71
C SER A 249 3.08 -14.96 -26.97
N GLU A 250 3.74 -15.30 -28.07
CA GLU A 250 4.04 -16.69 -28.43
C GLU A 250 5.19 -17.26 -27.59
N ILE A 251 6.19 -16.45 -27.23
CA ILE A 251 7.22 -16.84 -26.23
C ILE A 251 6.59 -17.04 -24.85
N LEU A 252 5.66 -16.16 -24.44
CA LEU A 252 4.92 -16.32 -23.18
C LEU A 252 4.16 -17.64 -23.14
N LYS A 253 3.40 -17.96 -24.20
CA LYS A 253 2.69 -19.24 -24.33
C LYS A 253 3.65 -20.42 -24.27
N GLY A 254 4.76 -20.38 -25.02
CA GLY A 254 5.76 -21.44 -24.98
C GLY A 254 6.40 -21.63 -23.59
N ALA A 255 6.63 -20.55 -22.84
CA ALA A 255 7.13 -20.64 -21.46
C ALA A 255 6.10 -21.27 -20.51
N ILE A 256 4.81 -20.98 -20.69
CA ILE A 256 3.71 -21.56 -19.90
C ILE A 256 3.54 -23.04 -20.23
N GLU A 257 3.60 -23.41 -21.51
CA GLU A 257 3.54 -24.79 -21.96
C GLU A 257 4.65 -25.63 -21.35
N VAL A 258 5.85 -25.08 -21.16
CA VAL A 258 6.99 -25.76 -20.54
C VAL A 258 6.94 -25.71 -19.01
N SER A 259 6.20 -24.77 -18.42
CA SER A 259 6.08 -24.63 -16.97
C SER A 259 5.27 -25.77 -16.35
N PRO A 260 5.72 -26.36 -15.22
CA PRO A 260 4.93 -27.35 -14.49
C PRO A 260 3.71 -26.74 -13.77
N ARG A 261 3.66 -25.41 -13.64
CA ARG A 261 2.55 -24.66 -13.00
C ARG A 261 2.41 -23.30 -13.70
N GLY A 262 2.08 -23.32 -14.98
CA GLY A 262 1.92 -22.11 -15.80
C GLY A 262 0.46 -21.69 -15.94
N ILE A 263 0.14 -20.42 -15.71
CA ILE A 263 -1.18 -19.84 -16.04
C ILE A 263 -0.99 -18.64 -16.94
N TYR A 264 -1.75 -18.61 -18.03
CA TYR A 264 -1.80 -17.49 -18.96
C TYR A 264 -2.99 -16.59 -18.65
N THR A 265 -2.76 -15.28 -18.61
CA THR A 265 -3.84 -14.31 -18.53
C THR A 265 -3.54 -13.06 -19.37
N SER A 266 -4.59 -12.36 -19.77
CA SER A 266 -4.48 -11.08 -20.51
C SER A 266 -4.82 -9.91 -19.58
N GLY A 267 -4.06 -8.82 -19.67
CA GLY A 267 -4.21 -7.63 -18.85
C GLY A 267 -5.57 -6.95 -18.96
N LYS A 268 -6.22 -6.97 -20.14
CA LYS A 268 -7.59 -6.45 -20.31
C LYS A 268 -8.68 -7.34 -19.72
N GLY A 269 -8.45 -8.65 -19.71
CA GLY A 269 -9.43 -9.65 -19.25
C GLY A 269 -9.33 -9.97 -17.76
N SER A 270 -8.35 -9.40 -17.06
CA SER A 270 -8.03 -9.74 -15.66
C SER A 270 -8.26 -8.53 -14.77
N SER A 271 -9.32 -8.56 -13.97
CA SER A 271 -9.50 -7.58 -12.90
C SER A 271 -8.60 -7.89 -11.70
N ALA A 272 -8.38 -6.94 -10.79
CA ALA A 272 -7.66 -7.13 -9.51
C ALA A 272 -8.19 -8.35 -8.76
N VAL A 273 -9.51 -8.53 -8.83
CA VAL A 273 -10.26 -9.63 -8.22
C VAL A 273 -9.95 -10.97 -8.89
N GLY A 274 -9.83 -10.98 -10.22
CA GLY A 274 -9.44 -12.16 -11.00
C GLY A 274 -7.95 -12.51 -10.90
N LEU A 275 -7.07 -11.54 -10.65
CA LEU A 275 -5.63 -11.77 -10.44
C LEU A 275 -5.35 -12.35 -9.05
N THR A 276 -6.05 -11.88 -8.02
CA THR A 276 -5.76 -12.23 -6.62
C THR A 276 -6.75 -13.24 -6.04
N ALA A 277 -7.89 -12.79 -5.54
CA ALA A 277 -8.99 -13.64 -5.09
C ALA A 277 -10.33 -12.89 -5.20
N ALA A 278 -11.35 -13.65 -5.62
CA ALA A 278 -12.73 -13.18 -5.72
C ALA A 278 -13.57 -13.70 -4.57
N VAL A 279 -14.57 -12.92 -4.15
CA VAL A 279 -15.59 -13.40 -3.22
C VAL A 279 -16.93 -13.37 -3.93
N ILE A 280 -17.56 -14.54 -4.04
CA ILE A 280 -18.82 -14.73 -4.75
C ILE A 280 -19.90 -15.14 -3.75
N LYS A 281 -21.07 -14.53 -3.86
CA LYS A 281 -22.26 -14.91 -3.09
C LYS A 281 -22.94 -16.12 -3.74
N GLU A 282 -23.16 -17.19 -2.97
CA GLU A 282 -23.88 -18.38 -3.42
C GLU A 282 -25.40 -18.10 -3.45
N ASN A 283 -26.06 -18.35 -4.59
CA ASN A 283 -27.48 -18.02 -4.79
C ASN A 283 -28.43 -18.87 -3.92
N GLU A 284 -28.06 -20.11 -3.58
CA GLU A 284 -28.91 -21.01 -2.77
C GLU A 284 -28.89 -20.65 -1.27
N THR A 285 -27.79 -20.09 -0.77
CA THR A 285 -27.54 -19.94 0.68
C THR A 285 -27.30 -18.50 1.11
N GLY A 286 -27.03 -17.59 0.17
CA GLY A 286 -26.65 -16.20 0.44
C GLY A 286 -25.29 -16.04 1.11
N GLN A 287 -24.51 -17.12 1.31
CA GLN A 287 -23.20 -17.08 1.92
C GLN A 287 -22.13 -16.64 0.90
N MET A 288 -21.10 -15.97 1.39
CA MET A 288 -19.95 -15.54 0.60
C MET A 288 -18.92 -16.67 0.56
N ASN A 289 -18.38 -17.00 -0.62
CA ASN A 289 -17.35 -18.02 -0.84
C ASN A 289 -16.13 -17.39 -1.53
N LEU A 290 -14.92 -17.82 -1.16
CA LEU A 290 -13.68 -17.41 -1.82
C LEU A 290 -13.44 -18.23 -3.10
N GLU A 291 -12.96 -17.55 -4.12
CA GLU A 291 -12.44 -18.13 -5.36
C GLU A 291 -11.02 -17.60 -5.59
N ALA A 292 -10.08 -18.52 -5.78
CA ALA A 292 -8.68 -18.19 -6.01
C ALA A 292 -8.49 -17.56 -7.40
N GLY A 293 -7.78 -16.44 -7.46
CA GLY A 293 -7.38 -15.79 -8.70
C GLY A 293 -6.11 -16.37 -9.31
N VAL A 294 -5.72 -15.83 -10.47
CA VAL A 294 -4.62 -16.35 -11.32
C VAL A 294 -3.29 -16.48 -10.57
N VAL A 295 -2.91 -15.47 -9.79
CA VAL A 295 -1.62 -15.45 -9.09
C VAL A 295 -1.59 -16.50 -7.97
N VAL A 296 -2.74 -16.78 -7.34
CA VAL A 296 -2.86 -17.81 -6.29
C VAL A 296 -2.86 -19.20 -6.91
N LEU A 297 -3.57 -19.40 -8.02
CA LEU A 297 -3.61 -20.66 -8.74
C LEU A 297 -2.23 -21.05 -9.31
N ALA A 298 -1.38 -20.06 -9.64
CA ALA A 298 -0.05 -20.28 -10.16
C ALA A 298 1.03 -20.54 -9.08
N ASN A 299 0.66 -20.70 -7.80
CA ASN A 299 1.58 -20.83 -6.67
C ASN A 299 2.70 -21.89 -6.88
N GLY A 300 3.96 -21.48 -6.72
CA GLY A 300 5.16 -22.29 -6.97
C GLY A 300 5.57 -22.40 -8.45
N GLY A 301 4.83 -21.73 -9.33
CA GLY A 301 4.99 -21.74 -10.78
C GLY A 301 5.21 -20.37 -11.39
N VAL A 302 4.62 -20.17 -12.57
CA VAL A 302 4.75 -18.95 -13.37
C VAL A 302 3.37 -18.43 -13.75
N ALA A 303 3.13 -17.15 -13.48
CA ALA A 303 1.98 -16.40 -13.97
C ALA A 303 2.44 -15.53 -15.15
N ALA A 304 1.91 -15.80 -16.34
CA ALA A 304 2.21 -15.02 -17.53
C ALA A 304 1.08 -14.02 -17.79
N ILE A 305 1.46 -12.75 -17.95
CA ILE A 305 0.51 -11.65 -18.16
C ILE A 305 0.83 -10.98 -19.48
N ASP A 306 -0.03 -11.14 -20.48
CA ASP A 306 0.07 -10.42 -21.76
C ASP A 306 -0.67 -9.08 -21.70
N GLU A 307 -0.31 -8.12 -22.55
CA GLU A 307 -0.87 -6.75 -22.58
C GLU A 307 -0.84 -6.04 -21.22
N PHE A 308 0.28 -6.16 -20.51
CA PHE A 308 0.46 -5.61 -19.17
C PHE A 308 0.24 -4.08 -19.11
N ASP A 309 0.50 -3.38 -20.22
CA ASP A 309 0.27 -1.93 -20.37
C ASP A 309 -1.21 -1.53 -20.30
N LYS A 310 -2.12 -2.44 -20.65
CA LYS A 310 -3.57 -2.18 -20.75
C LYS A 310 -4.36 -2.48 -19.47
N MET A 311 -3.68 -2.89 -18.39
CA MET A 311 -4.32 -3.08 -17.08
C MET A 311 -4.69 -1.75 -16.44
N ASP A 312 -5.80 -1.71 -15.70
CA ASP A 312 -6.20 -0.54 -14.92
C ASP A 312 -5.27 -0.30 -13.72
N THR A 313 -5.20 0.94 -13.25
CA THR A 313 -4.31 1.33 -12.15
C THR A 313 -4.63 0.64 -10.82
N ALA A 314 -5.91 0.31 -10.58
CA ALA A 314 -6.35 -0.45 -9.40
C ALA A 314 -5.93 -1.94 -9.46
N ASP A 315 -5.80 -2.50 -10.66
CA ASP A 315 -5.36 -3.89 -10.83
C ASP A 315 -3.84 -4.00 -10.66
N ARG A 316 -3.12 -2.94 -11.04
CA ARG A 316 -1.67 -2.80 -10.81
C ARG A 316 -1.33 -2.69 -9.31
N SER A 317 -2.15 -2.02 -8.49
CA SER A 317 -1.95 -1.92 -7.04
C SER A 317 -2.09 -3.26 -6.31
N ALA A 318 -2.99 -4.13 -6.77
CA ALA A 318 -3.11 -5.48 -6.22
C ALA A 318 -1.84 -6.33 -6.49
N LEU A 319 -1.18 -6.12 -7.63
CA LEU A 319 0.11 -6.76 -7.92
C LEU A 319 1.24 -6.21 -7.05
N HIS A 320 1.24 -4.91 -6.73
CA HIS A 320 2.21 -4.33 -5.78
C HIS A 320 2.17 -5.02 -4.41
N GLU A 321 0.98 -5.34 -3.91
CA GLU A 321 0.76 -5.99 -2.61
C GLU A 321 1.23 -7.46 -2.62
N ALA A 322 0.97 -8.20 -3.70
CA ALA A 322 1.47 -9.57 -3.85
C ALA A 322 3.00 -9.65 -3.90
N MET A 323 3.68 -8.52 -4.15
CA MET A 323 5.13 -8.44 -4.32
C MET A 323 5.91 -7.97 -3.07
N GLU A 324 5.28 -7.44 -2.00
CA GLU A 324 5.98 -6.81 -0.85
C GLU A 324 5.14 -6.75 0.47
N GLN A 325 5.64 -7.22 1.63
CA GLN A 325 4.96 -7.19 2.95
C GLN A 325 5.77 -6.35 3.99
N GLN A 326 5.11 -5.57 4.88
CA GLN A 326 5.75 -4.55 5.77
C GLN A 326 5.08 -4.41 7.18
N SER A 327 5.74 -3.84 8.23
CA SER A 327 5.21 -3.80 9.65
C SER A 327 5.84 -2.72 10.60
N TYR A 328 5.29 -2.53 11.83
CA TYR A 328 5.70 -1.56 12.90
C TYR A 328 6.47 -2.17 14.10
N TYR A 329 7.14 -1.35 14.93
CA TYR A 329 7.92 -1.79 16.12
C TYR A 329 7.07 -2.00 17.40
N TYR A 330 7.51 -2.89 18.31
CA TYR A 330 6.82 -3.31 19.55
C TYR A 330 6.33 -2.15 20.42
N SER A 331 7.21 -1.20 20.74
CA SER A 331 6.96 -0.15 21.73
C SER A 331 6.14 1.03 21.20
N THR A 332 5.49 0.88 20.06
CA THR A 332 4.67 1.95 19.48
C THR A 332 3.40 2.09 20.32
N GLU A 333 3.18 3.24 20.96
CA GLU A 333 1.93 3.53 21.67
C GLU A 333 0.87 4.06 20.70
N ILE A 334 -0.35 3.52 20.78
CA ILE A 334 -1.56 3.99 20.10
C ILE A 334 -2.51 4.66 21.10
N LEU A 335 -3.19 5.71 20.65
CA LEU A 335 -4.30 6.33 21.37
C LEU A 335 -5.63 5.77 20.86
N SER A 336 -6.37 5.09 21.74
CA SER A 336 -7.74 4.67 21.45
C SER A 336 -8.71 5.85 21.55
N VAL A 337 -9.87 5.73 20.91
CA VAL A 337 -11.00 6.66 21.04
C VAL A 337 -11.48 6.76 22.49
N ASP A 338 -11.37 5.69 23.27
CA ASP A 338 -11.75 5.66 24.69
C ASP A 338 -10.69 6.31 25.60
N GLY A 339 -9.72 7.02 25.02
CA GLY A 339 -8.66 7.72 25.73
C GLY A 339 -7.54 6.82 26.24
N LYS A 340 -7.66 5.49 26.11
CA LYS A 340 -6.64 4.52 26.53
C LYS A 340 -5.38 4.61 25.67
N ARG A 341 -4.24 4.65 26.34
CA ARG A 341 -2.91 4.45 25.75
C ARG A 341 -2.58 2.98 25.74
N ILE A 342 -2.25 2.45 24.56
CA ILE A 342 -2.04 1.03 24.38
C ILE A 342 -0.74 0.83 23.61
N VAL A 343 0.19 0.04 24.15
CA VAL A 343 1.37 -0.40 23.42
C VAL A 343 0.95 -1.49 22.44
N ILE A 344 1.26 -1.32 21.15
CA ILE A 344 0.83 -2.26 20.09
C ILE A 344 1.31 -3.68 20.39
N GLY A 345 2.59 -3.84 20.78
CA GLY A 345 3.15 -5.15 21.08
C GLY A 345 2.40 -5.87 22.20
N GLU A 346 2.22 -5.20 23.35
CA GLU A 346 1.50 -5.75 24.49
C GLU A 346 0.04 -6.06 24.17
N LEU A 347 -0.63 -5.19 23.40
CA LEU A 347 -2.02 -5.44 22.99
C LEU A 347 -2.13 -6.70 22.17
N ILE A 348 -1.31 -6.80 21.12
CA ILE A 348 -1.41 -7.89 20.17
C ILE A 348 -0.98 -9.19 20.84
N ASP A 349 0.11 -9.19 21.61
CA ASP A 349 0.54 -10.38 22.33
C ASP A 349 -0.53 -10.86 23.33
N ASN A 350 -1.14 -9.96 24.12
CA ASN A 350 -2.24 -10.32 25.02
C ASN A 350 -3.49 -10.81 24.28
N LEU A 351 -3.83 -10.19 23.14
CA LEU A 351 -4.99 -10.61 22.32
C LEU A 351 -4.76 -11.97 21.68
N MET A 352 -3.53 -12.23 21.20
CA MET A 352 -3.12 -13.54 20.70
C MET A 352 -3.21 -14.57 21.84
N GLU A 353 -2.65 -14.28 23.01
CA GLU A 353 -2.71 -15.21 24.16
C GLU A 353 -4.13 -15.53 24.62
N LYS A 354 -5.03 -14.54 24.66
CA LYS A 354 -6.44 -14.75 25.04
C LYS A 354 -7.25 -15.50 24.00
N ASN A 355 -6.91 -15.34 22.71
CA ASN A 355 -7.68 -15.88 21.60
C ASN A 355 -6.89 -16.95 20.81
N LYS A 356 -6.10 -17.79 21.49
CA LYS A 356 -5.28 -18.85 20.85
C LYS A 356 -6.06 -19.71 19.86
N ASP A 357 -7.33 -19.98 20.14
CA ASP A 357 -8.20 -20.80 19.30
C ASP A 357 -8.68 -20.10 18.01
N LYS A 358 -8.57 -18.77 17.94
CA LYS A 358 -8.98 -17.93 16.79
C LYS A 358 -7.78 -17.33 16.04
N ILE A 359 -6.54 -17.62 16.46
CA ILE A 359 -5.34 -17.14 15.77
C ILE A 359 -5.21 -17.87 14.44
N LEU A 360 -5.07 -17.09 13.37
CA LEU A 360 -4.70 -17.59 12.06
C LEU A 360 -3.17 -17.57 11.95
N PHE A 361 -2.56 -18.75 11.98
CA PHE A 361 -1.12 -18.91 11.84
C PHE A 361 -0.69 -18.90 10.36
N GLY A 362 0.12 -17.92 10.01
CA GLY A 362 0.89 -17.86 8.76
C GLY A 362 2.30 -18.44 8.92
N LYS A 363 3.10 -18.40 7.85
CA LYS A 363 4.45 -19.02 7.84
C LYS A 363 5.44 -18.31 8.78
N ASP A 364 5.33 -16.98 8.85
CA ASP A 364 6.20 -16.09 9.63
C ASP A 364 5.38 -14.94 10.27
N CYS A 365 4.06 -15.15 10.40
CA CYS A 365 3.12 -14.17 10.91
C CYS A 365 1.95 -14.81 11.65
N GLU A 366 1.39 -14.10 12.62
CA GLU A 366 0.18 -14.48 13.33
C GLU A 366 -0.85 -13.36 13.16
N ILE A 367 -2.09 -13.74 12.84
CA ILE A 367 -3.15 -12.80 12.50
C ILE A 367 -4.38 -13.09 13.34
N LEU A 368 -5.00 -12.03 13.85
CA LEU A 368 -6.23 -12.10 14.63
C LEU A 368 -7.21 -11.03 14.15
N GLN A 369 -8.43 -11.44 13.79
CA GLN A 369 -9.53 -10.49 13.57
C GLN A 369 -9.96 -9.90 14.91
N PHE A 370 -10.09 -8.59 14.96
CA PHE A 370 -10.29 -7.88 16.22
C PHE A 370 -11.05 -6.58 15.98
N ASN A 371 -12.30 -6.51 16.45
CA ASN A 371 -13.22 -5.40 16.18
C ASN A 371 -13.52 -4.51 17.40
N ASP A 372 -12.89 -4.80 18.54
CA ASP A 372 -13.28 -4.17 19.81
C ASP A 372 -12.59 -2.82 20.05
N LEU A 373 -11.45 -2.57 19.39
CA LEU A 373 -10.71 -1.32 19.56
C LEU A 373 -11.13 -0.29 18.51
N LYS A 374 -11.53 0.89 18.97
CA LYS A 374 -11.75 2.06 18.11
C LYS A 374 -10.53 2.98 18.14
N ILE A 375 -10.14 3.46 16.96
CA ILE A 375 -9.04 4.40 16.76
C ILE A 375 -9.46 5.56 15.84
N TYR A 376 -8.63 6.59 15.77
CA TYR A 376 -8.82 7.74 14.89
C TYR A 376 -8.18 7.48 13.52
N THR A 377 -8.89 7.79 12.44
CA THR A 377 -8.46 7.62 11.04
C THR A 377 -8.84 8.84 10.20
N THR A 378 -8.36 8.93 8.96
CA THR A 378 -8.63 10.06 8.06
C THR A 378 -8.69 9.65 6.59
N ASN A 379 -9.53 10.33 5.79
CA ASN A 379 -9.52 10.27 4.33
C ASN A 379 -8.72 11.42 3.69
N PHE A 380 -7.86 12.07 4.46
CA PHE A 380 -7.15 13.32 4.13
C PHE A 380 -8.03 14.58 3.98
N LYS A 381 -9.35 14.47 4.17
CA LYS A 381 -10.28 15.59 4.20
C LYS A 381 -10.82 15.82 5.62
N GLU A 382 -11.27 14.76 6.26
CA GLU A 382 -11.90 14.76 7.58
C GLU A 382 -11.26 13.69 8.47
N ILE A 383 -11.33 13.90 9.79
CA ILE A 383 -10.88 12.93 10.80
C ILE A 383 -12.09 12.29 11.45
N PHE A 384 -12.14 10.95 11.46
CA PHE A 384 -13.26 10.20 12.01
C PHE A 384 -12.79 8.98 12.82
N LYS A 385 -13.74 8.35 13.51
CA LYS A 385 -13.51 7.24 14.44
C LYS A 385 -13.92 5.93 13.76
N THR A 386 -13.02 4.95 13.71
CA THR A 386 -13.28 3.65 13.10
C THR A 386 -12.79 2.53 14.01
N LYS A 387 -13.35 1.34 13.86
CA LYS A 387 -12.85 0.15 14.53
C LYS A 387 -11.59 -0.32 13.83
N VAL A 388 -10.66 -0.87 14.59
CA VAL A 388 -9.65 -1.78 14.05
C VAL A 388 -10.40 -3.00 13.55
N ASP A 389 -10.03 -3.51 12.38
CA ASP A 389 -10.62 -4.73 11.84
C ASP A 389 -9.73 -5.94 12.17
N ARG A 390 -8.41 -5.70 12.27
CA ARG A 390 -7.42 -6.76 12.37
C ARG A 390 -6.12 -6.31 13.03
N VAL A 391 -5.50 -7.25 13.73
CA VAL A 391 -4.14 -7.13 14.24
C VAL A 391 -3.28 -8.29 13.76
N SER A 392 -1.99 -8.04 13.53
CA SER A 392 -1.03 -9.06 13.15
C SER A 392 0.35 -8.82 13.76
N ARG A 393 1.14 -9.89 13.91
CA ARG A 393 2.56 -9.82 14.26
C ARG A 393 3.39 -10.65 13.27
N HIS A 394 4.54 -10.13 12.86
CA HIS A 394 5.49 -10.72 11.91
C HIS A 394 6.89 -10.71 12.51
N LYS A 395 7.80 -11.53 11.99
CA LYS A 395 9.15 -11.60 12.57
C LYS A 395 9.96 -10.32 12.32
N ALA A 396 10.64 -9.82 13.35
CA ALA A 396 11.34 -8.55 13.31
C ALA A 396 12.63 -8.57 12.44
N PRO A 397 12.96 -7.46 11.74
CA PRO A 397 14.21 -7.31 10.98
C PRO A 397 15.41 -6.94 11.88
N ASN A 398 16.61 -6.88 11.29
CA ASN A 398 17.86 -6.62 12.01
C ASN A 398 18.05 -5.16 12.47
N TYR A 399 17.35 -4.21 11.86
CA TYR A 399 17.44 -2.78 12.21
C TYR A 399 16.13 -2.05 11.90
N PHE A 400 15.95 -0.89 12.54
CA PHE A 400 14.76 -0.03 12.46
C PHE A 400 15.17 1.42 12.21
N TYR A 401 14.26 2.22 11.67
CA TYR A 401 14.41 3.68 11.58
C TYR A 401 13.55 4.38 12.62
N LYS A 402 14.16 5.27 13.38
CA LYS A 402 13.49 6.22 14.28
C LYS A 402 13.42 7.59 13.63
N ILE A 403 12.22 7.97 13.21
CA ILE A 403 11.93 9.27 12.62
C ILE A 403 11.39 10.17 13.72
N THR A 404 12.02 11.32 13.94
CA THR A 404 11.60 12.33 14.93
C THR A 404 11.12 13.57 14.20
N PHE A 405 9.95 14.08 14.57
CA PHE A 405 9.31 15.22 13.93
C PHE A 405 9.57 16.53 14.68
N THR A 406 9.26 17.65 14.05
CA THR A 406 9.44 18.98 14.64
C THR A 406 8.56 19.20 15.86
N ASN A 407 7.36 18.62 15.92
CA ASN A 407 6.47 18.63 17.10
C ASN A 407 7.03 17.89 18.33
N GLY A 408 8.18 17.19 18.22
CA GLY A 408 8.85 16.49 19.31
C GLY A 408 8.45 15.01 19.45
N ARG A 409 7.51 14.52 18.64
CA ARG A 409 7.12 13.10 18.56
C ARG A 409 8.09 12.31 17.70
N SER A 410 8.05 10.99 17.84
CA SER A 410 8.85 10.09 17.02
C SER A 410 8.15 8.77 16.80
N ILE A 411 8.35 8.17 15.63
CA ILE A 411 7.94 6.80 15.32
C ILE A 411 9.17 5.93 15.10
N VAL A 412 9.05 4.62 15.38
CA VAL A 412 10.07 3.62 15.10
C VAL A 412 9.46 2.57 14.19
N VAL A 413 10.01 2.43 12.99
CA VAL A 413 9.42 1.64 11.90
C VAL A 413 10.48 0.80 11.18
N THR A 414 10.02 -0.19 10.42
CA THR A 414 10.91 -0.97 9.54
C THR A 414 11.39 -0.11 8.37
N PRO A 415 12.55 -0.40 7.75
CA PRO A 415 13.11 0.39 6.64
C PRO A 415 12.13 0.62 5.49
N GLU A 416 11.39 -0.42 5.13
CA GLU A 416 10.47 -0.41 4.00
C GLU A 416 9.11 0.25 4.34
N HIS A 417 8.88 0.66 5.60
CA HIS A 417 7.58 1.15 6.06
C HIS A 417 7.14 2.44 5.33
N PRO A 418 5.89 2.54 4.84
CA PRO A 418 5.42 3.68 4.08
C PRO A 418 5.11 4.87 4.98
N VAL A 419 5.70 6.02 4.65
CA VAL A 419 5.52 7.32 5.30
C VAL A 419 4.91 8.28 4.29
N PHE A 420 3.81 8.94 4.69
CA PHE A 420 3.19 9.99 3.88
C PHE A 420 4.06 11.24 3.87
N THR A 421 4.46 11.71 2.69
CA THR A 421 5.17 12.98 2.50
C THR A 421 4.52 13.83 1.41
N PHE A 422 4.65 15.14 1.50
CA PHE A 422 4.14 16.07 0.49
C PHE A 422 5.29 16.57 -0.38
N ARG A 423 5.35 16.12 -1.63
CA ARG A 423 6.38 16.47 -2.61
C ARG A 423 5.71 16.82 -3.95
N GLU A 424 6.22 17.82 -4.66
CA GLU A 424 5.70 18.28 -5.97
C GLU A 424 4.20 18.64 -5.96
N GLY A 425 3.70 19.19 -4.84
CA GLY A 425 2.30 19.62 -4.74
C GLY A 425 1.30 18.50 -4.52
N ILE A 426 1.74 17.25 -4.31
CA ILE A 426 0.87 16.07 -4.10
C ILE A 426 1.35 15.27 -2.88
N LEU A 427 0.42 14.64 -2.17
CA LEU A 427 0.74 13.69 -1.11
C LEU A 427 1.18 12.34 -1.70
N LYS A 428 2.42 11.93 -1.44
CA LYS A 428 3.01 10.66 -1.89
C LYS A 428 3.33 9.76 -0.68
N CYS A 429 3.31 8.44 -0.87
CA CYS A 429 3.85 7.49 0.11
C CYS A 429 5.26 7.10 -0.31
N ILE A 430 6.24 7.30 0.57
CA ILE A 430 7.64 6.90 0.37
C ILE A 430 8.07 5.96 1.49
N SER A 431 9.12 5.16 1.29
CA SER A 431 9.63 4.28 2.34
C SER A 431 10.29 5.10 3.47
N ALA A 432 10.41 4.52 4.66
CA ALA A 432 11.07 5.17 5.80
C ALA A 432 12.57 5.39 5.57
N GLU A 433 13.21 4.58 4.72
CA GLU A 433 14.59 4.76 4.29
C GLU A 433 14.79 5.89 3.27
N ASP A 434 13.79 6.16 2.41
CA ASP A 434 13.82 7.25 1.40
C ASP A 434 13.39 8.62 1.96
N CYS A 435 12.99 8.67 3.23
CA CYS A 435 12.62 9.90 3.91
C CYS A 435 13.85 10.78 4.12
N ILE A 436 13.72 12.10 3.87
CA ILE A 436 14.80 13.06 4.03
C ILE A 436 14.44 14.04 5.17
N LYS A 437 15.46 14.63 5.80
CA LYS A 437 15.25 15.71 6.75
C LYS A 437 14.50 16.88 6.08
N ASP A 438 13.61 17.52 6.83
CA ASP A 438 12.77 18.64 6.39
C ASP A 438 11.62 18.29 5.41
N ASP A 439 11.43 17.02 5.06
CA ASP A 439 10.20 16.56 4.38
C ASP A 439 8.95 16.93 5.20
N PHE A 440 7.90 17.36 4.51
CA PHE A 440 6.60 17.68 5.11
C PHE A 440 5.72 16.43 5.21
N ILE A 441 5.15 16.21 6.39
CA ILE A 441 4.30 15.06 6.72
C ILE A 441 2.94 15.57 7.19
N PRO A 442 1.84 14.91 6.80
CA PRO A 442 0.50 15.26 7.26
C PRO A 442 0.32 14.90 8.75
N ILE A 443 -0.18 15.86 9.52
CA ILE A 443 -0.57 15.71 10.91
C ILE A 443 -2.05 16.11 11.07
N PRO A 444 -2.77 15.55 12.06
CA PRO A 444 -4.14 15.98 12.34
C PRO A 444 -4.19 17.43 12.83
N LYS A 445 -5.19 18.19 12.40
CA LYS A 445 -5.48 19.55 12.88
C LYS A 445 -6.08 19.53 14.29
N TYR A 446 -6.98 18.60 14.55
CA TYR A 446 -7.55 18.35 15.88
C TYR A 446 -7.95 16.87 16.01
N LEU A 447 -8.23 16.42 17.23
CA LEU A 447 -8.77 15.10 17.50
C LEU A 447 -10.23 15.20 17.98
N PRO A 448 -11.19 14.51 17.34
CA PRO A 448 -12.59 14.65 17.70
C PRO A 448 -12.87 14.12 19.12
N ASN A 449 -13.50 14.98 19.94
CA ASN A 449 -13.91 14.66 21.30
C ASN A 449 -15.15 13.75 21.33
N SER A 450 -15.45 13.18 22.48
CA SER A 450 -16.71 12.47 22.69
C SER A 450 -17.71 13.40 23.39
N SER A 451 -18.99 13.27 23.03
CA SER A 451 -20.10 13.98 23.67
C SER A 451 -20.70 13.20 24.84
N ASN A 452 -20.23 11.97 25.10
CA ASN A 452 -20.81 11.08 26.08
C ASN A 452 -20.33 11.41 27.49
N MET A 453 -21.24 11.29 28.47
CA MET A 453 -20.86 11.36 29.88
C MET A 453 -19.98 10.14 30.24
N VAL A 454 -18.93 10.38 31.01
CA VAL A 454 -18.01 9.31 31.43
C VAL A 454 -18.43 8.84 32.82
N GLU A 455 -18.85 7.57 32.91
CA GLU A 455 -19.24 6.92 34.16
C GLU A 455 -18.02 6.58 35.04
N LEU A 456 -18.22 6.72 36.35
CA LEU A 456 -17.24 6.39 37.38
C LEU A 456 -17.69 5.14 38.15
N TYR A 457 -16.72 4.35 38.60
CA TYR A 457 -17.03 3.16 39.38
C TYR A 457 -17.62 3.58 40.74
N GLU A 458 -18.77 3.00 41.07
CA GLU A 458 -19.44 3.12 42.36
C GLU A 458 -19.10 1.88 43.20
N ASN A 459 -17.88 1.79 43.74
CA ASN A 459 -17.60 0.73 44.70
C ASN A 459 -18.00 1.17 46.12
N HIS A 460 -18.87 0.35 46.72
CA HIS A 460 -19.35 0.49 48.07
C HIS A 460 -18.22 0.21 49.08
N SER A 461 -17.98 1.21 49.94
CA SER A 461 -17.44 1.12 51.30
C SER A 461 -16.83 -0.22 51.72
N SER A 462 -15.51 -0.24 51.91
CA SER A 462 -14.95 -1.10 52.94
C SER A 462 -15.65 -0.75 54.26
N ASN A 463 -16.27 -1.74 54.91
CA ASN A 463 -16.89 -1.61 56.24
C ASN A 463 -15.79 -1.48 57.32
N HIS A 464 -14.85 -0.55 57.14
CA HIS A 464 -13.87 -0.22 58.16
C HIS A 464 -14.53 0.68 59.20
N PRO A 465 -14.53 0.31 60.50
CA PRO A 465 -15.27 1.02 61.56
C PRO A 465 -14.80 2.47 61.81
N ILE A 466 -13.69 2.89 61.18
CA ILE A 466 -13.06 4.22 61.34
C ILE A 466 -13.14 5.05 60.04
N ALA A 467 -13.75 4.54 58.96
CA ALA A 467 -13.76 5.21 57.67
C ALA A 467 -14.72 6.43 57.64
N LYS A 468 -14.22 7.59 57.20
CA LYS A 468 -15.03 8.81 57.00
C LYS A 468 -16.07 8.58 55.89
N LYS A 469 -17.31 9.01 56.09
CA LYS A 469 -18.34 9.05 55.04
C LYS A 469 -17.96 10.12 54.01
N ILE A 470 -17.93 9.74 52.73
CA ILE A 470 -17.56 10.61 51.61
C ILE A 470 -18.66 10.60 50.55
N ILE A 471 -18.81 11.72 49.83
CA ILE A 471 -19.70 11.82 48.68
C ILE A 471 -18.93 11.37 47.45
N ILE A 472 -19.43 10.36 46.74
CA ILE A 472 -18.79 9.83 45.52
C ILE A 472 -19.61 10.25 44.30
N PRO A 473 -19.02 10.96 43.32
CA PRO A 473 -19.72 11.33 42.10
C PRO A 473 -19.87 10.12 41.16
N LYS A 474 -21.05 9.98 40.56
CA LYS A 474 -21.36 8.92 39.59
C LYS A 474 -20.76 9.16 38.20
N TYR A 475 -20.58 10.43 37.83
CA TYR A 475 -20.07 10.85 36.52
C TYR A 475 -18.91 11.84 36.66
N LEU A 476 -18.02 11.83 35.68
CA LEU A 476 -16.96 12.82 35.56
C LEU A 476 -17.55 14.20 35.23
N ASN A 477 -17.32 15.18 36.10
CA ASN A 477 -17.79 16.56 35.93
C ASN A 477 -16.61 17.54 35.86
N SER A 478 -16.89 18.80 35.51
CA SER A 478 -15.89 19.87 35.39
C SER A 478 -15.07 20.10 36.67
N LYS A 479 -15.70 20.00 37.85
CA LYS A 479 -15.02 20.21 39.15
C LYS A 479 -14.00 19.10 39.44
N LEU A 480 -14.39 17.85 39.16
CA LEU A 480 -13.49 16.69 39.28
C LEU A 480 -12.36 16.75 38.25
N GLY A 481 -12.64 17.20 37.02
CA GLY A 481 -11.60 17.48 36.02
C GLY A 481 -10.56 18.48 36.53
N ARG A 482 -11.00 19.55 37.20
CA ARG A 482 -10.12 20.56 37.81
C ARG A 482 -9.30 20.02 38.99
N ILE A 483 -9.90 19.18 39.85
CA ILE A 483 -9.17 18.47 40.91
C ILE A 483 -8.07 17.58 40.32
N LEU A 484 -8.41 16.81 39.28
CA LEU A 484 -7.46 15.91 38.61
C LEU A 484 -6.31 16.65 37.95
N GLY A 485 -6.54 17.86 37.41
CA GLY A 485 -5.46 18.67 36.82
C GLY A 485 -4.47 19.18 37.87
N TYR A 486 -4.95 19.61 39.05
CA TYR A 486 -4.07 19.93 40.19
C TYR A 486 -3.31 18.71 40.71
N LEU A 487 -3.95 17.54 40.72
CA LEU A 487 -3.29 16.30 41.12
C LEU A 487 -2.22 15.86 40.10
N ALA A 488 -2.49 16.05 38.81
CA ALA A 488 -1.55 15.71 37.74
C ALA A 488 -0.27 16.56 37.83
N SER A 489 -0.39 17.86 38.08
CA SER A 489 0.76 18.76 38.23
C SER A 489 1.51 18.54 39.55
N GLU A 490 0.90 18.93 40.68
CA GLU A 490 1.59 19.02 41.98
C GLU A 490 1.01 18.12 43.08
N GLY A 491 0.02 17.28 42.75
CA GLY A 491 -0.54 16.32 43.69
C GLY A 491 0.45 15.23 44.10
N HIS A 492 0.28 14.70 45.30
CA HIS A 492 0.94 13.49 45.78
C HIS A 492 -0.08 12.55 46.42
N SER A 493 0.22 11.25 46.39
CA SER A 493 -0.56 10.24 47.06
C SER A 493 0.36 9.32 47.85
N TYR A 494 -0.10 8.85 49.01
CA TYR A 494 0.66 7.95 49.85
C TYR A 494 -0.27 6.96 50.55
N LYS A 495 0.12 5.68 50.58
CA LYS A 495 -0.58 4.62 51.30
C LYS A 495 0.41 3.91 52.23
N GLY A 496 0.32 4.24 53.52
CA GLY A 496 1.03 3.57 54.62
C GLY A 496 0.03 2.98 55.61
N SER A 497 0.18 3.28 56.90
CA SER A 497 -0.82 2.98 57.93
C SER A 497 -2.12 3.78 57.77
N SER A 498 -2.03 4.95 57.12
CA SER A 498 -3.15 5.76 56.63
C SER A 498 -2.97 6.03 55.13
N ALA A 499 -4.07 6.28 54.43
CA ALA A 499 -4.07 6.66 53.03
C ALA A 499 -4.38 8.15 52.89
N GLU A 500 -3.51 8.89 52.22
CA GLU A 500 -3.64 10.33 52.02
C GLU A 500 -3.46 10.75 50.56
N ILE A 501 -4.25 11.73 50.17
CA ILE A 501 -4.10 12.48 48.93
C ILE A 501 -3.76 13.90 49.32
N GLY A 502 -2.69 14.45 48.76
CA GLY A 502 -2.24 15.79 49.11
C GLY A 502 -1.93 16.67 47.91
N PHE A 503 -1.99 17.97 48.15
CA PHE A 503 -1.64 19.02 47.21
C PHE A 503 -0.76 20.04 47.93
N SER A 504 0.41 20.32 47.36
CA SER A 504 1.43 21.19 47.96
C SER A 504 1.76 22.33 47.02
N ASN A 505 1.58 23.56 47.46
CA ASN A 505 1.94 24.75 46.67
C ASN A 505 2.30 25.91 47.62
N MET A 506 3.09 26.87 47.14
CA MET A 506 3.40 28.11 47.86
C MET A 506 2.28 29.16 47.71
N ASN A 507 1.45 29.07 46.66
CA ASN A 507 0.39 30.04 46.40
C ASN A 507 -0.90 29.70 47.16
N GLY A 508 -1.26 30.54 48.14
CA GLY A 508 -2.47 30.39 48.96
C GLY A 508 -3.78 30.33 48.17
N ILE A 509 -3.89 31.06 47.06
CA ILE A 509 -5.10 31.10 46.22
C ILE A 509 -5.38 29.73 45.58
N LEU A 510 -4.33 29.01 45.17
CA LEU A 510 -4.47 27.68 44.58
C LEU A 510 -4.86 26.64 45.63
N LEU A 511 -4.33 26.77 46.85
CA LEU A 511 -4.69 25.90 47.98
C LEU A 511 -6.16 26.10 48.39
N GLU A 512 -6.63 27.34 48.44
CA GLU A 512 -8.03 27.67 48.73
C GLU A 512 -8.98 27.13 47.67
N ASP A 513 -8.64 27.30 46.38
CA ASP A 513 -9.43 26.75 45.27
C ASP A 513 -9.48 25.22 45.31
N PHE A 514 -8.35 24.55 45.55
CA PHE A 514 -8.31 23.09 45.69
C PHE A 514 -9.15 22.62 46.89
N ASN A 515 -9.04 23.31 48.04
CA ASN A 515 -9.83 23.01 49.23
C ASN A 515 -11.34 23.16 49.00
N TYR A 516 -11.74 24.27 48.37
CA TYR A 516 -13.13 24.51 47.99
C TYR A 516 -13.67 23.39 47.09
N LEU A 517 -12.90 22.95 46.10
CA LEU A 517 -13.28 21.87 45.19
C LEU A 517 -13.42 20.52 45.94
N MET A 518 -12.47 20.19 46.81
CA MET A 518 -12.48 18.96 47.60
C MET A 518 -13.64 18.91 48.59
N GLU A 519 -13.93 20.02 49.28
CA GLU A 519 -15.07 20.11 50.20
C GLU A 519 -16.40 20.02 49.45
N LYS A 520 -16.55 20.73 48.32
CA LYS A 520 -17.77 20.67 47.51
C LYS A 520 -18.00 19.33 46.82
N MET A 521 -16.94 18.59 46.47
CA MET A 521 -17.08 17.32 45.76
C MET A 521 -17.18 16.11 46.66
N PHE A 522 -16.36 16.05 47.71
CA PHE A 522 -16.23 14.86 48.56
C PHE A 522 -16.70 15.10 50.00
N GLY A 523 -16.90 16.35 50.43
CA GLY A 523 -17.31 16.70 51.79
C GLY A 523 -16.21 16.53 52.84
N ILE A 524 -14.93 16.53 52.42
CA ILE A 524 -13.78 16.27 53.31
C ILE A 524 -12.96 17.56 53.50
N LYS A 525 -12.46 17.76 54.73
CA LYS A 525 -11.53 18.84 55.07
C LYS A 525 -10.08 18.32 55.19
N PRO A 526 -9.08 19.11 54.78
CA PRO A 526 -7.67 18.72 54.85
C PRO A 526 -7.08 18.93 56.25
N SER A 527 -6.03 18.17 56.57
CA SER A 527 -5.01 18.58 57.54
C SER A 527 -3.93 19.40 56.83
N ILE A 528 -3.55 20.54 57.40
CA ILE A 528 -2.61 21.49 56.79
C ILE A 528 -1.26 21.35 57.49
N ASN A 529 -0.21 21.12 56.70
CA ASN A 529 1.17 21.17 57.18
C ASN A 529 1.91 22.29 56.44
N GLU A 530 2.56 23.17 57.18
CA GLU A 530 3.39 24.25 56.64
C GLU A 530 4.85 23.99 56.98
N ARG A 531 5.73 24.06 55.98
CA ARG A 531 7.19 23.94 56.15
C ARG A 531 7.80 25.32 56.37
N GLU A 532 9.00 25.36 56.95
CA GLU A 532 9.78 26.60 57.19
C GLU A 532 10.02 27.41 55.89
N ASP A 533 10.12 26.73 54.74
CA ASP A 533 10.28 27.35 53.42
C ASP A 533 8.98 27.99 52.84
N GLY A 534 7.90 28.05 53.61
CA GLY A 534 6.60 28.59 53.19
C GLY A 534 5.75 27.66 52.32
N LEU A 535 6.18 26.42 52.09
CA LEU A 535 5.40 25.41 51.36
C LEU A 535 4.27 24.88 52.25
N LYS A 536 3.02 25.19 51.87
CA LYS A 536 1.81 24.66 52.52
C LYS A 536 1.31 23.42 51.80
N THR A 537 1.00 22.38 52.57
CA THR A 537 0.52 21.09 52.08
C THR A 537 -0.84 20.77 52.68
N LEU A 538 -1.85 20.63 51.83
CA LEU A 538 -3.17 20.14 52.20
C LEU A 538 -3.18 18.62 52.08
N ARG A 539 -3.50 17.89 53.15
CA ARG A 539 -3.58 16.43 53.15
C ARG A 539 -4.98 15.95 53.49
N TYR A 540 -5.55 15.12 52.63
CA TYR A 540 -6.87 14.53 52.80
C TYR A 540 -6.70 13.06 53.16
N ILE A 541 -6.81 12.76 54.45
CA ILE A 541 -6.65 11.41 54.99
C ILE A 541 -8.01 10.70 54.93
N SER A 542 -8.14 9.75 54.00
CA SER A 542 -9.33 8.90 53.83
C SER A 542 -9.00 7.68 52.97
N ILE A 543 -9.18 6.48 53.54
CA ILE A 543 -8.96 5.22 52.81
C ILE A 543 -9.97 5.04 51.67
N ASN A 544 -11.24 5.38 51.91
CA ASN A 544 -12.30 5.29 50.92
C ASN A 544 -12.05 6.21 49.71
N LEU A 545 -11.58 7.44 49.95
CA LEU A 545 -11.27 8.37 48.87
C LEU A 545 -10.06 7.88 48.07
N TYR A 546 -9.02 7.40 48.74
CA TYR A 546 -7.83 6.88 48.10
C TYR A 546 -8.13 5.66 47.24
N GLU A 547 -8.88 4.68 47.77
CA GLU A 547 -9.27 3.47 47.04
C GLU A 547 -10.13 3.83 45.82
N TRP A 548 -11.12 4.71 45.99
CA TRP A 548 -11.95 5.17 44.90
C TRP A 548 -11.17 5.91 43.80
N MET A 549 -10.21 6.77 44.19
CA MET A 549 -9.32 7.46 43.26
C MET A 549 -8.37 6.50 42.56
N MET A 550 -7.85 5.47 43.25
CA MET A 550 -7.00 4.44 42.65
C MET A 550 -7.75 3.55 41.66
N GLU A 551 -9.00 3.21 41.93
CA GLU A 551 -9.82 2.44 40.99
C GLU A 551 -10.21 3.25 39.74
N ASN A 552 -10.50 4.54 39.89
CA ASN A 552 -10.98 5.37 38.79
C ASN A 552 -9.89 6.10 38.02
N PHE A 553 -8.81 6.51 38.69
CA PHE A 553 -7.75 7.39 38.16
C PHE A 553 -6.35 6.98 38.66
N PRO A 554 -5.92 5.73 38.45
CA PRO A 554 -4.60 5.27 38.88
C PRO A 554 -3.44 6.09 38.26
N GLU A 555 -3.66 6.67 37.08
CA GLU A 555 -2.64 7.36 36.27
C GLU A 555 -2.04 8.61 36.94
N VAL A 556 -2.81 9.31 37.78
CA VAL A 556 -2.38 10.53 38.49
C VAL A 556 -1.85 10.23 39.89
N MET A 557 -2.10 9.02 40.40
CA MET A 557 -1.76 8.62 41.75
C MET A 557 -0.35 8.01 41.89
N THR A 558 0.43 7.99 40.80
CA THR A 558 1.82 7.52 40.77
C THR A 558 2.83 8.64 41.03
N ILE A 559 4.11 8.26 41.12
CA ILE A 559 5.24 9.21 41.23
C ILE A 559 5.29 10.13 40.00
N SER A 560 5.74 11.38 40.18
CA SER A 560 5.81 12.44 39.15
C SER A 560 6.39 12.00 37.80
N LYS A 561 7.47 11.19 37.78
CA LYS A 561 8.10 10.70 36.55
C LYS A 561 7.21 9.76 35.70
N PHE A 562 6.24 9.10 36.32
CA PHE A 562 5.36 8.12 35.68
C PHE A 562 3.90 8.59 35.57
N LYS A 563 3.57 9.77 36.11
CA LYS A 563 2.22 10.35 35.98
C LYS A 563 1.81 10.41 34.51
N ARG A 564 0.54 10.11 34.26
CA ARG A 564 -0.13 10.25 32.95
C ARG A 564 -1.48 10.95 33.16
N THR A 565 -2.04 11.48 32.08
CA THR A 565 -3.42 11.98 32.13
C THR A 565 -4.36 10.78 32.25
N PRO A 566 -5.39 10.82 33.12
CA PRO A 566 -6.35 9.73 33.20
C PRO A 566 -7.05 9.48 31.87
N ASN A 567 -7.20 8.21 31.48
CA ASN A 567 -7.84 7.85 30.20
C ASN A 567 -9.26 8.42 30.09
N LYS A 568 -9.98 8.49 31.23
CA LYS A 568 -11.31 9.09 31.36
C LYS A 568 -11.36 10.58 31.00
N ILE A 569 -10.28 11.33 31.22
CA ILE A 569 -10.16 12.74 30.81
C ILE A 569 -9.93 12.81 29.29
N LEU A 570 -9.07 11.95 28.74
CA LEU A 570 -8.81 11.88 27.31
C LEU A 570 -10.06 11.52 26.49
N SER A 571 -10.98 10.71 27.05
CA SER A 571 -12.26 10.39 26.41
C SER A 571 -13.36 11.43 26.64
N SER A 572 -13.15 12.41 27.51
CA SER A 572 -14.20 13.34 27.95
C SER A 572 -14.52 14.48 26.96
N SER A 573 -15.51 15.30 27.29
CA SER A 573 -15.90 16.47 26.50
C SER A 573 -14.86 17.59 26.58
N SER A 574 -14.86 18.49 25.60
CA SER A 574 -13.95 19.65 25.55
C SER A 574 -14.02 20.50 26.82
N LYS A 575 -15.21 20.62 27.45
CA LYS A 575 -15.41 21.36 28.69
C LYS A 575 -14.63 20.76 29.87
N ILE A 576 -14.60 19.44 30.00
CA ILE A 576 -13.87 18.76 31.09
C ILE A 576 -12.37 18.82 30.83
N ILE A 577 -11.94 18.60 29.58
CA ILE A 577 -10.54 18.72 29.15
C ILE A 577 -10.01 20.12 29.43
N LYS A 578 -10.79 21.16 29.11
CA LYS A 578 -10.46 22.57 29.38
C LYS A 578 -10.21 22.81 30.87
N GLU A 579 -11.12 22.41 31.75
CA GLU A 579 -10.95 22.58 33.21
C GLU A 579 -9.74 21.82 33.78
N PHE A 580 -9.46 20.63 33.24
CA PHE A 580 -8.25 19.87 33.57
C PHE A 580 -6.97 20.62 33.15
N LEU A 581 -6.92 21.14 31.92
CA LEU A 581 -5.76 21.89 31.43
C LEU A 581 -5.57 23.21 32.19
N ILE A 582 -6.65 23.92 32.56
CA ILE A 582 -6.59 25.16 33.34
C ILE A 582 -5.88 24.92 34.68
N SER A 583 -6.31 23.90 35.43
CA SER A 583 -5.71 23.55 36.72
C SER A 583 -4.30 22.99 36.60
N ALA A 584 -4.05 22.15 35.60
CA ALA A 584 -2.70 21.68 35.29
C ALA A 584 -1.76 22.85 34.96
N PHE A 585 -2.23 23.85 34.21
CA PHE A 585 -1.44 25.04 33.86
C PHE A 585 -1.14 25.93 35.07
N LYS A 586 -2.02 25.96 36.08
CA LYS A 586 -1.77 26.68 37.33
C LYS A 586 -0.60 26.10 38.13
N GLY A 587 -0.37 24.79 38.05
CA GLY A 587 0.82 24.14 38.63
C GLY A 587 2.02 24.09 37.68
N ASP A 588 1.89 23.34 36.57
CA ASP A 588 3.00 23.03 35.65
C ASP A 588 3.32 24.18 34.66
N GLY A 589 2.49 25.22 34.59
CA GLY A 589 2.60 26.27 33.58
C GLY A 589 3.73 27.26 33.82
N SER A 590 4.45 27.60 32.76
CA SER A 590 5.50 28.61 32.76
C SER A 590 5.34 29.52 31.55
N VAL A 591 5.63 30.81 31.75
CA VAL A 591 5.59 31.83 30.71
C VAL A 591 7.03 32.27 30.42
N GLU A 592 7.49 31.99 29.21
CA GLU A 592 8.81 32.40 28.70
C GLU A 592 8.68 33.62 27.78
N SER A 593 9.80 34.19 27.34
CA SER A 593 9.84 35.43 26.53
C SER A 593 9.09 35.36 25.20
N THR A 594 8.91 34.17 24.63
CA THR A 594 8.29 33.98 23.30
C THR A 594 7.21 32.91 23.27
N ALA A 595 6.99 32.19 24.37
CA ALA A 595 6.16 31.00 24.40
C ALA A 595 5.57 30.75 25.79
N ILE A 596 4.45 30.03 25.82
CA ILE A 596 3.90 29.44 27.04
C ILE A 596 4.28 27.96 27.03
N CYS A 597 4.55 27.36 28.19
CA CYS A 597 4.78 25.92 28.25
C CYS A 597 4.25 25.27 29.51
N TYR A 598 3.90 23.99 29.41
CA TYR A 598 3.78 23.10 30.57
C TYR A 598 5.13 22.44 30.81
N ARG A 599 5.58 22.39 32.06
CA ARG A 599 6.81 21.71 32.47
C ARG A 599 6.47 20.50 33.32
N THR A 600 6.97 19.32 32.95
CA THR A 600 6.75 18.09 33.70
C THR A 600 7.98 17.18 33.64
N SER A 601 8.24 16.38 34.66
CA SER A 601 9.29 15.35 34.62
C SER A 601 8.85 14.08 33.88
N SER A 602 7.55 13.88 33.67
CA SER A 602 7.02 12.72 32.94
C SER A 602 6.98 12.97 31.44
N LYS A 603 7.70 12.13 30.69
CA LYS A 603 7.61 12.10 29.22
C LYS A 603 6.19 11.79 28.76
N GLY A 604 5.54 10.84 29.44
CA GLY A 604 4.19 10.41 29.09
C GLY A 604 3.16 11.52 29.32
N LEU A 605 3.24 12.24 30.44
CA LEU A 605 2.36 13.38 30.72
C LEU A 605 2.57 14.50 29.69
N SER A 606 3.81 14.75 29.27
CA SER A 606 4.08 15.75 28.22
C SER A 606 3.42 15.39 26.88
N ALA A 607 3.39 14.10 26.53
CA ALA A 607 2.68 13.60 25.36
C ALA A 607 1.16 13.69 25.53
N ASP A 608 0.64 13.38 26.71
CA ASP A 608 -0.79 13.49 27.00
C ASP A 608 -1.28 14.94 27.01
N TYR A 609 -0.50 15.89 27.55
CA TYR A 609 -0.80 17.32 27.44
C TYR A 609 -0.85 17.78 25.97
N GLN A 610 0.10 17.34 25.14
CA GLN A 610 0.08 17.67 23.71
C GLN A 610 -1.19 17.14 23.02
N ASP A 611 -1.64 15.92 23.35
CA ASP A 611 -2.85 15.34 22.75
C ASP A 611 -4.15 15.97 23.28
N LEU A 612 -4.21 16.38 24.56
CA LEU A 612 -5.31 17.17 25.10
C LEU A 612 -5.40 18.56 24.46
N LEU A 613 -4.26 19.22 24.26
CA LEU A 613 -4.19 20.50 23.53
C LEU A 613 -4.65 20.33 22.08
N LEU A 614 -4.23 19.25 21.42
CA LEU A 614 -4.65 18.92 20.06
C LEU A 614 -6.17 18.64 19.96
N LYS A 615 -6.78 18.05 20.99
CA LYS A 615 -8.25 17.90 21.11
C LYS A 615 -9.00 19.24 21.20
N LEU A 616 -8.32 20.33 21.55
CA LEU A 616 -8.83 21.70 21.51
C LEU A 616 -8.38 22.46 20.25
N GLY A 617 -7.66 21.82 19.32
CA GLY A 617 -7.07 22.46 18.14
C GLY A 617 -5.83 23.31 18.44
N ILE A 618 -5.25 23.18 19.63
CA ILE A 618 -4.05 23.91 20.06
C ILE A 618 -2.82 23.04 19.74
N HIS A 619 -2.04 23.44 18.74
CA HIS A 619 -0.78 22.78 18.42
C HIS A 619 0.32 23.17 19.43
N SER A 620 1.12 22.18 19.80
CA SER A 620 2.23 22.35 20.73
C SER A 620 3.43 21.49 20.35
N ARG A 621 4.59 21.80 20.93
CA ARG A 621 5.88 21.14 20.66
C ARG A 621 6.51 20.62 21.93
N ILE A 622 6.86 19.34 21.96
CA ILE A 622 7.59 18.73 23.07
C ILE A 622 9.09 18.96 22.89
N THR A 623 9.74 19.38 23.96
CA THR A 623 11.20 19.51 24.06
C THR A 623 11.67 18.95 25.38
N TYR A 624 12.86 18.34 25.40
CA TYR A 624 13.47 17.83 26.61
C TYR A 624 14.56 18.80 27.07
N ASP A 625 14.41 19.31 28.28
CA ASP A 625 15.37 20.18 28.96
C ASP A 625 16.33 19.30 29.77
N LYS A 626 17.56 19.19 29.27
CA LYS A 626 18.62 18.35 29.87
C LYS A 626 19.07 18.87 31.24
N TYR A 627 18.97 20.17 31.51
CA TYR A 627 19.46 20.75 32.75
C TYR A 627 18.57 20.43 33.94
N ASN A 628 17.25 20.47 33.72
CA ASN A 628 16.24 20.27 34.77
C ASN A 628 15.63 18.86 34.75
N ASP A 629 16.16 17.94 33.93
CA ASP A 629 15.61 16.60 33.67
C ASP A 629 14.07 16.61 33.51
N SER A 630 13.58 17.53 32.65
CA SER A 630 12.14 17.75 32.47
C SER A 630 11.77 17.99 31.02
N TYR A 631 10.52 17.70 30.70
CA TYR A 631 9.90 17.92 29.40
C TYR A 631 9.08 19.20 29.43
N LYS A 632 9.25 20.02 28.39
CA LYS A 632 8.48 21.24 28.17
C LYS A 632 7.59 21.08 26.94
N VAL A 633 6.29 21.33 27.11
CA VAL A 633 5.29 21.37 26.04
C VAL A 633 5.05 22.82 25.66
N TYR A 634 5.73 23.28 24.61
CA TYR A 634 5.68 24.66 24.14
C TYR A 634 4.45 24.94 23.27
N ILE A 635 3.78 26.06 23.55
CA ILE A 635 2.70 26.64 22.76
C ILE A 635 3.19 28.01 22.25
N ARG A 636 3.10 28.21 20.93
CA ARG A 636 3.65 29.39 20.24
C ARG A 636 2.70 29.91 19.16
N ALA A 637 2.99 31.11 18.68
CA ALA A 637 2.33 31.75 17.52
C ALA A 637 0.79 31.72 17.60
N GLN A 638 0.09 31.25 16.56
CA GLN A 638 -1.37 31.24 16.48
C GLN A 638 -2.03 30.46 17.62
N SER A 639 -1.37 29.39 18.07
CA SER A 639 -1.86 28.56 19.17
C SER A 639 -1.81 29.28 20.52
N LEU A 640 -1.04 30.37 20.67
CA LEU A 640 -1.09 31.21 21.88
C LEU A 640 -2.42 31.95 22.00
N ILE A 641 -2.99 32.41 20.88
CA ILE A 641 -4.27 33.14 20.88
C ILE A 641 -5.38 32.18 21.32
N LEU A 642 -5.46 31.02 20.66
CA LEU A 642 -6.41 29.97 21.03
C LEU A 642 -6.21 29.51 22.48
N PHE A 643 -4.97 29.34 22.94
CA PHE A 643 -4.69 28.97 24.33
C PHE A 643 -5.13 30.05 25.32
N PHE A 644 -4.95 31.33 24.99
CA PHE A 644 -5.39 32.42 25.84
C PHE A 644 -6.91 32.49 25.95
N GLU A 645 -7.62 32.40 24.83
CA GLU A 645 -9.09 32.39 24.80
C GLU A 645 -9.69 31.15 25.47
N GLU A 646 -9.05 29.99 25.30
CA GLU A 646 -9.60 28.72 25.79
C GLU A 646 -9.15 28.34 27.20
N ILE A 647 -7.96 28.73 27.67
CA ILE A 647 -7.38 28.18 28.91
C ILE A 647 -7.04 29.28 29.92
N ILE A 648 -6.68 30.48 29.51
CA ILE A 648 -6.30 31.51 30.47
C ILE A 648 -7.56 32.16 31.07
N GLN A 649 -7.60 32.25 32.40
CA GLN A 649 -8.66 32.93 33.15
C GLN A 649 -8.14 34.30 33.64
N ASP A 650 -9.04 35.28 33.74
CA ASP A 650 -8.72 36.65 34.18
C ASP A 650 -8.10 36.72 35.59
N ASN A 651 -8.32 35.70 36.41
CA ASN A 651 -7.81 35.58 37.77
C ASN A 651 -6.40 34.95 37.88
N ASP A 652 -5.75 34.60 36.76
CA ASP A 652 -4.39 34.06 36.78
C ASP A 652 -3.37 35.21 36.95
N TYR A 653 -2.47 35.10 37.93
CA TYR A 653 -1.42 36.10 38.16
C TYR A 653 -0.46 36.29 36.97
N ARG A 654 -0.44 35.36 36.01
CA ARG A 654 0.34 35.43 34.77
C ARG A 654 -0.43 36.09 33.61
N PHE A 655 -1.70 36.43 33.80
CA PHE A 655 -2.60 36.96 32.77
C PHE A 655 -1.99 38.15 32.04
N GLU A 656 -1.51 39.17 32.75
CA GLU A 656 -0.93 40.37 32.13
C GLU A 656 0.34 40.06 31.33
N LYS A 657 1.22 39.18 31.85
CA LYS A 657 2.43 38.74 31.14
C LYS A 657 2.08 38.02 29.84
N ILE A 658 1.05 37.18 29.86
CA ILE A 658 0.58 36.44 28.68
C ILE A 658 -0.11 37.38 27.68
N ASN A 659 -0.95 38.29 28.16
CA ASN A 659 -1.61 39.30 27.32
C ASN A 659 -0.56 40.17 26.59
N ASN A 660 0.52 40.54 27.29
CA ASN A 660 1.65 41.25 26.69
C ASN A 660 2.43 40.42 25.65
N LEU A 661 2.46 39.09 25.75
CA LEU A 661 3.08 38.19 24.76
C LEU A 661 2.25 38.06 23.46
N ILE A 662 0.94 38.31 23.54
CA ILE A 662 0.00 38.28 22.41
C ILE A 662 0.01 39.62 21.67
N LYS A 663 0.14 40.75 22.39
CA LYS A 663 0.25 42.09 21.81
C LYS A 663 1.51 42.19 20.93
N PRO A 664 1.41 42.53 19.63
CA PRO A 664 2.52 42.41 18.70
C PRO A 664 3.55 43.53 18.90
N LYS A 665 4.85 43.18 19.02
CA LYS A 665 5.97 44.11 18.77
C LYS A 665 6.87 43.68 17.61
N ILE A 666 6.88 42.40 17.21
CA ILE A 666 7.76 41.85 16.15
C ILE A 666 7.02 40.69 15.45
N PRO A 667 7.06 40.57 14.11
CA PRO A 667 6.57 39.39 13.40
C PRO A 667 7.39 38.15 13.80
N LYS A 668 6.72 37.12 14.33
CA LYS A 668 7.37 35.89 14.82
C LYS A 668 7.63 34.94 13.64
N THR A 669 8.84 34.41 13.51
CA THR A 669 9.32 33.59 12.38
C THR A 669 8.94 32.09 12.46
N HIS A 670 8.34 31.64 13.56
CA HIS A 670 8.05 30.22 13.81
C HIS A 670 6.54 30.00 13.99
N HIS A 671 5.87 29.60 12.92
CA HIS A 671 4.44 29.29 12.93
C HIS A 671 4.18 27.79 13.08
N HIS A 672 3.07 27.45 13.74
CA HIS A 672 2.45 26.12 13.65
C HIS A 672 1.36 26.19 12.56
N ASP A 673 1.09 25.08 11.86
CA ASP A 673 0.20 25.02 10.68
C ASP A 673 0.78 25.73 9.44
N ILE A 674 1.92 25.21 8.98
CA ILE A 674 2.65 25.69 7.80
C ILE A 674 2.36 24.76 6.64
N PHE A 675 1.83 25.28 5.53
CA PHE A 675 1.68 24.54 4.29
C PHE A 675 3.01 24.34 3.56
N PRO A 676 3.21 23.20 2.89
CA PRO A 676 4.40 22.91 2.10
C PRO A 676 4.69 23.99 1.05
N THR A 677 5.97 24.20 0.77
CA THR A 677 6.45 25.21 -0.19
C THR A 677 6.01 24.92 -1.62
N SER A 678 5.79 23.66 -2.00
CA SER A 678 5.28 23.31 -3.33
C SER A 678 3.87 23.86 -3.62
N ILE A 679 3.09 24.26 -2.60
CA ILE A 679 1.80 24.94 -2.81
C ILE A 679 2.00 26.37 -3.30
N ILE A 680 3.10 27.01 -2.92
CA ILE A 680 3.45 28.36 -3.38
C ILE A 680 3.61 28.36 -4.90
N GLU A 681 4.27 27.36 -5.46
CA GLU A 681 4.46 27.21 -6.91
C GLU A 681 3.11 27.14 -7.65
N ILE A 682 2.14 26.39 -7.10
CA ILE A 682 0.79 26.30 -7.63
C ILE A 682 0.08 27.67 -7.57
N ILE A 683 0.19 28.39 -6.44
CA ILE A 683 -0.40 29.73 -6.29
C ILE A 683 0.18 30.71 -7.30
N ILE A 684 1.50 30.72 -7.48
CA ILE A 684 2.19 31.59 -8.44
C ILE A 684 1.71 31.28 -9.86
N ASN A 685 1.67 30.00 -10.24
CA ASN A 685 1.17 29.57 -11.55
C ASN A 685 -0.29 30.01 -11.78
N LEU A 686 -1.17 29.84 -10.79
CA LEU A 686 -2.56 30.30 -10.88
C LEU A 686 -2.69 31.82 -11.00
N LYS A 687 -1.87 32.59 -10.28
CA LYS A 687 -1.82 34.05 -10.42
C LYS A 687 -1.46 34.47 -11.84
N HIS A 688 -0.44 33.84 -12.44
CA HIS A 688 -0.06 34.09 -13.84
C HIS A 688 -1.18 33.70 -14.81
N LYS A 689 -1.79 32.53 -14.65
CA LYS A 689 -2.92 32.08 -15.48
C LYS A 689 -4.12 33.02 -15.43
N LEU A 690 -4.36 33.70 -14.30
CA LEU A 690 -5.48 34.64 -14.09
C LEU A 690 -5.11 36.12 -14.30
N ALA A 691 -3.91 36.41 -14.82
CA ALA A 691 -3.37 37.76 -15.01
C ALA A 691 -3.40 38.64 -13.75
N ILE A 692 -3.03 38.05 -12.61
CA ILE A 692 -2.81 38.75 -11.34
C ILE A 692 -1.32 39.09 -11.24
N ALA A 693 -0.98 40.33 -10.90
CA ALA A 693 0.41 40.74 -10.69
C ALA A 693 1.02 40.02 -9.48
N TYR A 694 2.28 39.57 -9.61
CA TYR A 694 3.05 38.95 -8.53
C TYR A 694 4.16 39.90 -8.07
N ASP A 695 4.20 40.18 -6.77
CA ASP A 695 5.04 41.18 -6.11
C ASP A 695 6.35 40.59 -5.53
N GLY A 696 6.62 39.30 -5.76
CA GLY A 696 7.82 38.62 -5.27
C GLY A 696 7.78 38.20 -3.81
N TYR A 697 6.64 38.33 -3.11
CA TYR A 697 6.53 38.04 -1.67
C TYR A 697 7.04 36.64 -1.26
N PHE A 698 6.77 35.61 -2.06
CA PHE A 698 7.14 34.23 -1.72
C PHE A 698 8.59 33.84 -2.07
N TYR A 699 9.39 34.74 -2.62
CA TYR A 699 10.77 34.40 -3.02
C TYR A 699 11.62 33.89 -1.85
N ARG A 700 11.54 34.56 -0.68
CA ARG A 700 12.25 34.11 0.54
C ARG A 700 11.71 32.78 1.07
N HIS A 701 10.40 32.55 0.94
CA HIS A 701 9.76 31.31 1.36
C HIS A 701 10.25 30.10 0.56
N LEU A 702 10.39 30.24 -0.76
CA LEU A 702 10.95 29.20 -1.62
C LEU A 702 12.45 28.97 -1.35
N LYS A 703 13.24 30.05 -1.24
CA LYS A 703 14.69 29.97 -1.04
C LYS A 703 15.09 29.32 0.28
N GLU A 704 14.39 29.63 1.37
CA GLU A 704 14.67 29.08 2.71
C GLU A 704 13.88 27.79 3.00
N ASN A 705 13.12 27.29 2.02
CA ASN A 705 12.14 26.22 2.18
C ASN A 705 11.21 26.47 3.39
N HIS A 706 10.80 27.72 3.61
CA HIS A 706 9.88 28.15 4.66
C HIS A 706 8.46 28.13 4.10
N GLY A 707 7.62 27.24 4.61
CA GLY A 707 6.25 27.14 4.12
C GLY A 707 5.39 28.36 4.48
N ILE A 708 4.13 28.36 4.04
CA ILE A 708 3.19 29.47 4.25
C ILE A 708 2.18 29.18 5.35
N THR A 709 1.75 30.20 6.09
CA THR A 709 0.68 30.01 7.07
C THR A 709 -0.67 29.87 6.38
N ARG A 710 -1.59 29.14 7.01
CA ARG A 710 -2.97 28.98 6.52
C ARG A 710 -3.69 30.31 6.27
N ASN A 711 -3.45 31.32 7.10
CA ASN A 711 -4.03 32.65 6.93
C ASN A 711 -3.57 33.34 5.65
N ILE A 712 -2.27 33.25 5.33
CA ILE A 712 -1.73 33.77 4.08
C ILE A 712 -2.31 32.96 2.91
N PHE A 713 -2.31 31.63 3.01
CA PHE A 713 -2.85 30.76 1.99
C PHE A 713 -4.34 31.06 1.70
N GLN A 714 -5.14 31.31 2.74
CA GLN A 714 -6.56 31.68 2.60
C GLN A 714 -6.75 33.03 1.90
N LYS A 715 -5.94 34.04 2.24
CA LYS A 715 -5.98 35.35 1.57
C LYS A 715 -5.66 35.21 0.08
N GLU A 716 -4.65 34.41 -0.26
CA GLU A 716 -4.26 34.18 -1.65
C GLU A 716 -5.32 33.42 -2.46
N VAL A 717 -5.86 32.33 -1.90
CA VAL A 717 -6.92 31.56 -2.55
C VAL A 717 -8.19 32.41 -2.72
N ALA A 718 -8.52 33.27 -1.76
CA ALA A 718 -9.66 34.18 -1.87
C ALA A 718 -9.48 35.23 -2.99
N LEU A 719 -8.27 35.79 -3.14
CA LEU A 719 -7.94 36.70 -4.24
C LEU A 719 -8.08 36.01 -5.61
N ILE A 720 -7.51 34.82 -5.74
CA ILE A 720 -7.59 33.97 -6.94
C ILE A 720 -9.06 33.67 -7.28
N LYS A 721 -9.85 33.22 -6.31
CA LYS A 721 -11.26 32.87 -6.49
C LYS A 721 -12.12 34.07 -6.88
N ASN A 722 -11.88 35.24 -6.28
CA ASN A 722 -12.61 36.47 -6.63
C ASN A 722 -12.31 36.91 -8.07
N LYS A 723 -11.06 36.80 -8.53
CA LYS A 723 -10.69 37.09 -9.92
C LYS A 723 -11.31 36.07 -10.88
N PHE A 724 -11.26 34.78 -10.55
CA PHE A 724 -11.88 33.71 -11.32
C PHE A 724 -13.40 33.94 -11.52
N LEU A 725 -14.13 34.23 -10.45
CA LEU A 725 -15.58 34.51 -10.52
C LEU A 725 -15.91 35.74 -11.38
N LYS A 726 -15.05 36.77 -11.36
CA LYS A 726 -15.20 37.92 -12.28
C LYS A 726 -15.09 37.46 -13.73
N ILE A 727 -14.06 36.67 -14.07
CA ILE A 727 -13.82 36.20 -15.44
C ILE A 727 -14.97 35.30 -15.94
N VAL A 728 -15.48 34.38 -15.11
CA VAL A 728 -16.62 33.51 -15.45
C VAL A 728 -17.88 34.33 -15.77
N LYS A 729 -18.16 35.39 -14.99
CA LYS A 729 -19.30 36.28 -15.25
C LYS A 729 -19.19 37.00 -16.60
N VAL A 730 -17.99 37.39 -17.02
CA VAL A 730 -17.75 38.03 -18.31
C VAL A 730 -18.02 37.06 -19.46
N LEU A 731 -17.57 35.82 -19.35
CA LEU A 731 -17.68 34.82 -20.43
C LEU A 731 -19.10 34.29 -20.66
N ASN A 732 -20.01 34.50 -19.70
CA ASN A 732 -21.42 34.19 -19.87
C ASN A 732 -22.19 35.29 -20.59
N LYS A 733 -21.60 36.47 -20.78
CA LYS A 733 -22.18 37.56 -21.57
C LYS A 733 -21.76 37.43 -23.03
N ASN A 734 -22.62 37.87 -23.95
CA ASN A 734 -22.35 37.85 -25.38
C ASN A 734 -21.54 39.09 -25.81
N ILE A 735 -20.26 39.11 -25.42
CA ILE A 735 -19.35 40.28 -25.48
C ILE A 735 -18.32 40.14 -26.63
N ASP A 736 -17.76 41.25 -27.10
CA ASP A 736 -16.70 41.25 -28.13
C ASP A 736 -15.29 41.00 -27.54
N ILE A 737 -14.32 40.56 -28.36
CA ILE A 737 -12.97 40.15 -27.89
C ILE A 737 -12.26 41.28 -27.12
N LYS A 738 -12.40 42.52 -27.58
CA LYS A 738 -11.79 43.70 -26.94
C LYS A 738 -12.35 43.97 -25.54
N GLU A 739 -13.66 43.79 -25.40
CA GLU A 739 -14.36 43.95 -24.12
C GLU A 739 -14.02 42.79 -23.17
N ILE A 740 -13.93 41.54 -23.67
CA ILE A 740 -13.43 40.39 -22.91
C ILE A 740 -12.02 40.71 -22.37
N ARG A 741 -11.13 41.25 -23.19
CA ARG A 741 -9.76 41.61 -22.79
C ARG A 741 -9.73 42.67 -21.69
N ASN A 742 -10.49 43.75 -21.85
CA ASN A 742 -10.55 44.86 -20.89
C ASN A 742 -11.14 44.43 -19.54
N GLU A 743 -12.21 43.63 -19.53
CA GLU A 743 -12.85 43.20 -18.27
C GLU A 743 -12.06 42.09 -17.56
N THR A 744 -11.38 41.22 -18.31
CA THR A 744 -10.57 40.12 -17.72
C THR A 744 -9.16 40.57 -17.30
N GLY A 745 -8.60 41.59 -17.96
CA GLY A 745 -7.22 42.04 -17.76
C GLY A 745 -6.18 41.17 -18.49
N TYR A 746 -6.61 40.27 -19.37
CA TYR A 746 -5.68 39.51 -20.22
C TYR A 746 -5.01 40.42 -21.24
N SER A 747 -3.76 40.11 -21.60
CA SER A 747 -3.12 40.80 -22.72
C SER A 747 -3.50 40.12 -24.05
N GLN A 748 -3.30 40.82 -25.18
CA GLN A 748 -3.48 40.20 -26.51
C GLN A 748 -2.56 38.97 -26.69
N GLU A 749 -1.39 38.97 -26.05
CA GLU A 749 -0.43 37.86 -26.03
C GLU A 749 -0.99 36.66 -25.26
N THR A 750 -1.61 36.90 -24.10
CA THR A 750 -2.22 35.85 -23.29
C THR A 750 -3.39 35.19 -24.01
N LEU A 751 -4.23 35.98 -24.70
CA LEU A 751 -5.32 35.45 -25.54
C LEU A 751 -4.82 34.66 -26.75
N SER A 752 -3.70 35.09 -27.34
CA SER A 752 -3.00 34.38 -28.42
C SER A 752 -2.56 32.99 -27.96
N GLN A 753 -1.88 32.91 -26.80
CA GLN A 753 -1.43 31.65 -26.21
C GLN A 753 -2.59 30.70 -25.85
N ILE A 754 -3.69 31.24 -25.30
CA ILE A 754 -4.84 30.42 -24.90
C ILE A 754 -5.60 29.87 -26.12
N SER A 755 -5.75 30.66 -27.19
CA SER A 755 -6.57 30.30 -28.36
C SER A 755 -5.79 29.65 -29.51
N GLY A 756 -4.46 29.64 -29.44
CA GLY A 756 -3.58 29.20 -30.53
C GLY A 756 -3.74 30.08 -31.79
N LEU A 757 -4.06 31.37 -31.63
CA LEU A 757 -4.20 32.34 -32.71
C LEU A 757 -3.08 33.37 -32.60
N ASN A 758 -2.48 33.76 -33.72
CA ASN A 758 -1.44 34.80 -33.71
C ASN A 758 -1.98 36.11 -33.11
N ARG A 759 -1.20 36.74 -32.23
CA ARG A 759 -1.50 38.08 -31.67
C ARG A 759 -1.89 39.10 -32.74
N SER A 760 -1.23 39.08 -33.89
CA SER A 760 -1.55 39.97 -35.04
C SER A 760 -2.98 39.78 -35.55
N ASN A 761 -3.53 38.56 -35.51
CA ASN A 761 -4.91 38.29 -35.92
C ASN A 761 -5.91 38.84 -34.90
N ILE A 762 -5.57 38.80 -33.60
CA ILE A 762 -6.37 39.37 -32.52
C ILE A 762 -6.34 40.91 -32.60
N ASP A 763 -5.18 41.51 -32.86
CA ASP A 763 -5.05 42.96 -33.06
C ASP A 763 -5.80 43.44 -34.32
N TYR A 764 -5.68 42.71 -35.44
CA TYR A 764 -6.42 43.02 -36.67
C TYR A 764 -7.93 42.88 -36.49
N TYR A 765 -8.39 41.89 -35.71
CA TYR A 765 -9.79 41.78 -35.27
C TYR A 765 -10.23 43.00 -34.43
N GLU A 766 -9.45 43.39 -33.41
CA GLU A 766 -9.78 44.51 -32.51
C GLU A 766 -9.82 45.87 -33.24
N ARG A 767 -9.07 46.03 -34.34
CA ARG A 767 -9.10 47.21 -35.22
C ARG A 767 -10.25 47.21 -36.22
N GLY A 768 -11.10 46.18 -36.21
CA GLY A 768 -12.22 46.07 -37.13
C GLY A 768 -11.85 45.52 -38.50
N GLY A 769 -10.85 44.63 -38.60
CA GLY A 769 -10.56 43.81 -39.77
C GLY A 769 -11.36 42.49 -39.81
N TYR A 770 -11.43 41.84 -40.98
CA TYR A 770 -12.25 40.63 -41.30
C TYR A 770 -13.76 40.85 -41.48
N ASP A 771 -14.39 39.97 -42.27
CA ASP A 771 -15.83 39.90 -42.49
C ASP A 771 -16.59 39.36 -41.26
N LYS A 772 -17.88 39.69 -41.14
CA LYS A 772 -18.75 39.29 -40.01
C LYS A 772 -18.71 37.80 -39.70
N LYS A 773 -18.75 36.92 -40.71
CA LYS A 773 -18.67 35.45 -40.53
C LYS A 773 -17.34 34.99 -39.94
N GLN A 774 -16.23 35.60 -40.37
CA GLN A 774 -14.89 35.22 -39.92
C GLN A 774 -14.60 35.77 -38.51
N ARG A 775 -15.17 36.93 -38.16
CA ARG A 775 -15.15 37.44 -36.79
C ARG A 775 -15.90 36.54 -35.81
N GLU A 776 -17.10 36.11 -36.14
CA GLU A 776 -17.85 35.17 -35.28
C GLU A 776 -17.09 33.86 -35.06
N LYS A 777 -16.47 33.31 -36.12
CA LYS A 777 -15.66 32.08 -36.03
C LYS A 777 -14.46 32.25 -35.09
N LEU A 778 -13.72 33.34 -35.20
CA LEU A 778 -12.57 33.63 -34.33
C LEU A 778 -13.00 33.86 -32.88
N ARG A 779 -14.10 34.60 -32.67
CA ARG A 779 -14.69 34.84 -31.35
C ARG A 779 -15.12 33.54 -30.68
N LEU A 780 -15.81 32.65 -31.40
CA LEU A 780 -16.21 31.34 -30.88
C LEU A 780 -15.01 30.46 -30.54
N LYS A 781 -13.94 30.48 -31.35
CA LYS A 781 -12.71 29.75 -31.06
C LYS A 781 -12.00 30.25 -29.80
N ILE A 782 -11.94 31.57 -29.60
CA ILE A 782 -11.35 32.17 -28.39
C ILE A 782 -12.21 31.87 -27.16
N LEU A 783 -13.53 31.99 -27.26
CA LEU A 783 -14.46 31.68 -26.17
C LEU A 783 -14.40 30.21 -25.75
N THR A 784 -14.36 29.29 -26.71
CA THR A 784 -14.24 27.84 -26.43
C THR A 784 -12.91 27.50 -25.76
N SER A 785 -11.81 28.07 -26.25
CA SER A 785 -10.48 27.85 -25.67
C SER A 785 -10.36 28.45 -24.25
N LEU A 786 -10.93 29.64 -24.03
CA LEU A 786 -11.00 30.26 -22.70
C LEU A 786 -11.86 29.45 -21.73
N LYS A 787 -13.01 28.92 -22.18
CA LYS A 787 -13.87 28.06 -21.36
C LYS A 787 -13.14 26.78 -20.94
N ASN A 788 -12.44 26.12 -21.86
CA ASN A 788 -11.63 24.94 -21.53
C ASN A 788 -10.53 25.29 -20.51
N LYS A 789 -9.84 26.41 -20.70
CA LYS A 789 -8.78 26.83 -19.77
C LYS A 789 -9.30 27.17 -18.38
N ILE A 790 -10.50 27.72 -18.31
CA ILE A 790 -11.16 28.05 -17.04
C ILE A 790 -11.62 26.81 -16.31
N ASN A 791 -12.08 25.78 -17.01
CA ASN A 791 -12.39 24.49 -16.39
C ASN A 791 -11.13 23.87 -15.75
N GLU A 792 -9.98 23.90 -16.42
CA GLU A 792 -8.70 23.46 -15.82
C GLU A 792 -8.34 24.26 -14.56
N ILE A 793 -8.51 25.58 -14.60
CA ILE A 793 -8.24 26.46 -13.46
C ILE A 793 -9.24 26.20 -12.32
N GLU A 794 -10.49 25.89 -12.62
CA GLU A 794 -11.52 25.55 -11.64
C GLU A 794 -11.14 24.29 -10.85
N GLU A 795 -10.62 23.26 -11.52
CA GLU A 795 -10.11 22.05 -10.88
C GLU A 795 -8.94 22.34 -9.92
N GLU A 796 -7.96 23.15 -10.36
CA GLU A 796 -6.82 23.56 -9.52
C GLU A 796 -7.28 24.40 -8.30
N ILE A 797 -8.22 25.32 -8.48
CA ILE A 797 -8.82 26.11 -7.39
C ILE A 797 -9.61 25.20 -6.44
N SER A 798 -10.34 24.22 -6.96
CA SER A 798 -11.09 23.23 -6.17
C SER A 798 -10.14 22.39 -5.30
N TYR A 799 -9.01 21.96 -5.87
CA TYR A 799 -7.96 21.25 -5.14
C TYR A 799 -7.37 22.08 -3.98
N LEU A 800 -6.98 23.35 -4.25
CA LEU A 800 -6.47 24.23 -3.19
C LEU A 800 -7.52 24.50 -2.09
N ASN A 801 -8.80 24.65 -2.46
CA ASN A 801 -9.88 24.78 -1.48
C ASN A 801 -10.08 23.50 -0.66
N SER A 802 -9.96 22.32 -1.29
CA SER A 802 -10.03 21.04 -0.58
C SER A 802 -8.90 20.90 0.44
N LEU A 803 -7.67 21.30 0.09
CA LEU A 803 -6.54 21.33 1.02
C LEU A 803 -6.77 22.34 2.15
N LEU A 804 -7.26 23.53 1.82
CA LEU A 804 -7.51 24.60 2.79
C LEU A 804 -8.62 24.27 3.78
N ASN A 805 -9.62 23.47 3.38
CA ASN A 805 -10.73 23.04 4.23
C ASN A 805 -10.47 21.70 4.93
N SER A 806 -9.37 21.02 4.62
CA SER A 806 -9.06 19.72 5.23
C SER A 806 -8.74 19.83 6.73
N ASP A 807 -9.06 18.78 7.47
CA ASP A 807 -8.71 18.62 8.89
C ASP A 807 -7.23 18.20 9.11
N ILE A 808 -6.37 18.55 8.15
CA ILE A 808 -4.94 18.23 8.17
C ILE A 808 -4.11 19.52 8.26
N CYS A 809 -3.00 19.38 8.97
CA CYS A 809 -1.90 20.32 9.06
C CYS A 809 -0.60 19.61 8.65
N TRP A 810 0.51 20.33 8.60
CA TRP A 810 1.79 19.73 8.21
C TRP A 810 2.86 19.97 9.26
N ASP A 811 3.71 18.95 9.46
CA ASP A 811 4.91 19.00 10.31
C ASP A 811 6.12 18.50 9.51
N ARG A 812 7.34 18.73 10.01
CA ARG A 812 8.56 18.34 9.30
C ARG A 812 9.33 17.22 9.98
N ILE A 813 10.07 16.45 9.20
CA ILE A 813 11.06 15.52 9.72
C ILE A 813 12.25 16.30 10.30
N LYS A 814 12.49 16.18 11.61
CA LYS A 814 13.63 16.81 12.29
C LYS A 814 14.91 15.98 12.20
N THR A 815 14.80 14.67 12.47
CA THR A 815 15.95 13.74 12.44
C THR A 815 15.49 12.32 12.13
N ILE A 816 16.32 11.57 11.39
CA ILE A 816 16.14 10.15 11.10
C ILE A 816 17.35 9.41 11.68
N LYS A 817 17.12 8.35 12.46
CA LYS A 817 18.19 7.56 13.10
C LYS A 817 17.97 6.06 12.89
N CYS A 818 19.00 5.36 12.43
CA CYS A 818 18.99 3.89 12.36
C CYS A 818 19.28 3.29 13.75
N ILE A 819 18.48 2.29 14.17
CA ILE A 819 18.57 1.57 15.45
C ILE A 819 18.78 0.10 15.13
N GLN A 820 19.85 -0.50 15.64
CA GLN A 820 20.09 -1.94 15.51
C GLN A 820 19.16 -2.74 16.44
N ASN A 821 18.63 -3.87 15.97
CA ASN A 821 17.78 -4.80 16.72
C ASN A 821 18.65 -5.75 17.58
N ASN A 822 19.35 -5.21 18.59
CA ASN A 822 20.22 -5.98 19.47
C ASN A 822 20.21 -5.47 20.93
N GLY A 823 20.64 -6.33 21.87
CA GLY A 823 20.77 -5.99 23.29
C GLY A 823 19.45 -5.54 23.92
N LYS A 824 19.42 -4.33 24.50
CA LYS A 824 18.23 -3.76 25.17
C LYS A 824 17.07 -3.40 24.23
N ASN A 825 17.33 -3.31 22.91
CA ASN A 825 16.33 -2.97 21.89
C ASN A 825 15.91 -4.19 21.06
N TYR A 826 16.20 -5.41 21.54
CA TYR A 826 15.84 -6.62 20.82
C TYR A 826 14.32 -6.86 20.88
N THR A 827 13.68 -7.00 19.72
CA THR A 827 12.31 -7.50 19.61
C THR A 827 12.26 -8.67 18.63
N PRO A 828 11.60 -9.79 18.99
CA PRO A 828 11.46 -10.93 18.09
C PRO A 828 10.37 -10.71 17.02
N TRP A 829 9.39 -9.85 17.32
CA TRP A 829 8.24 -9.55 16.47
C TRP A 829 8.14 -8.05 16.15
N VAL A 830 7.58 -7.77 14.99
CA VAL A 830 7.02 -6.49 14.54
C VAL A 830 5.52 -6.67 14.38
N TYR A 831 4.76 -5.59 14.46
CA TYR A 831 3.33 -5.62 14.65
C TYR A 831 2.63 -4.77 13.62
N ASP A 832 1.40 -5.09 13.27
CA ASP A 832 0.62 -4.29 12.34
C ASP A 832 -0.89 -4.32 12.66
N ILE A 833 -1.56 -3.23 12.32
CA ILE A 833 -2.99 -3.01 12.57
C ILE A 833 -3.63 -2.60 11.26
N THR A 834 -4.73 -3.24 10.89
CA THR A 834 -5.47 -2.91 9.65
C THR A 834 -6.78 -2.22 10.00
N VAL A 835 -7.09 -1.17 9.23
CA VAL A 835 -8.25 -0.30 9.40
C VAL A 835 -8.79 0.02 8.01
N GLU A 836 -9.96 -0.52 7.69
CA GLU A 836 -10.65 -0.28 6.41
C GLU A 836 -11.63 0.90 6.54
N PRO A 837 -11.92 1.65 5.45
CA PRO A 837 -11.46 1.47 4.06
C PRO A 837 -10.22 2.30 3.66
N ASN A 838 -9.79 3.26 4.49
CA ASN A 838 -8.78 4.25 4.08
C ASN A 838 -7.32 3.82 4.33
N ASN A 839 -7.10 2.74 5.09
CA ASN A 839 -5.76 2.22 5.43
C ASN A 839 -4.84 3.26 6.11
N THR A 840 -5.43 4.21 6.83
CA THR A 840 -4.71 5.20 7.63
C THR A 840 -5.15 5.14 9.09
N PHE A 841 -4.26 5.52 9.99
CA PHE A 841 -4.61 5.80 11.37
C PHE A 841 -3.76 6.91 11.95
N ILE A 842 -4.27 7.55 12.99
CA ILE A 842 -3.57 8.63 13.68
C ILE A 842 -2.93 8.06 14.94
N SER A 843 -1.61 8.19 15.04
CA SER A 843 -0.87 7.86 16.25
C SER A 843 0.34 8.76 16.42
N GLN A 844 0.77 8.96 17.68
CA GLN A 844 1.88 9.86 18.02
C GLN A 844 1.74 11.28 17.43
N GLY A 845 0.51 11.75 17.23
CA GLY A 845 0.23 13.07 16.63
C GLY A 845 0.55 13.17 15.13
N VAL A 846 0.65 12.04 14.42
CA VAL A 846 0.94 11.96 12.98
C VAL A 846 0.00 10.96 12.30
N ILE A 847 -0.25 11.13 11.00
CA ILE A 847 -1.03 10.20 10.18
C ILE A 847 -0.09 9.11 9.62
N LEU A 848 -0.40 7.86 9.90
CA LEU A 848 0.39 6.68 9.53
C LEU A 848 -0.37 5.77 8.55
N HIS A 849 0.35 4.92 7.81
CA HIS A 849 -0.16 4.05 6.74
C HIS A 849 -0.21 2.56 7.16
N ASN A 850 -1.24 1.80 6.76
CA ASN A 850 -1.41 0.37 7.08
C ASN A 850 -1.09 -0.57 5.91
N THR A 851 -0.77 -1.84 6.17
CA THR A 851 -0.74 -2.83 5.08
C THR A 851 -2.15 -3.35 4.76
N VAL A 852 -2.49 -3.35 3.47
CA VAL A 852 -3.67 -4.06 2.96
C VAL A 852 -3.29 -5.51 2.81
N SER A 853 -4.09 -6.40 3.39
CA SER A 853 -4.15 -7.76 2.85
C SER A 853 -5.60 -8.03 2.53
N ILE A 854 -5.88 -8.58 1.35
CA ILE A 854 -7.24 -8.77 0.83
C ILE A 854 -8.16 -9.49 1.83
N ALA A 855 -9.11 -8.73 2.37
CA ALA A 855 -10.27 -9.19 3.10
C ALA A 855 -11.51 -8.73 2.32
N LYS A 856 -12.36 -9.66 1.88
CA LYS A 856 -13.61 -9.32 1.18
C LYS A 856 -14.76 -10.10 1.78
N ALA A 857 -15.85 -9.38 2.07
CA ALA A 857 -17.14 -9.91 2.53
C ALA A 857 -17.08 -10.95 3.66
N GLY A 858 -16.29 -10.66 4.70
CA GLY A 858 -16.20 -11.46 5.92
C GLY A 858 -15.23 -12.64 5.85
N ILE A 859 -14.55 -12.86 4.72
CA ILE A 859 -13.54 -13.92 4.57
C ILE A 859 -12.15 -13.28 4.50
N VAL A 860 -11.35 -13.55 5.53
CA VAL A 860 -9.95 -13.10 5.63
C VAL A 860 -9.07 -14.32 5.48
N ALA A 861 -8.44 -14.47 4.32
CA ALA A 861 -7.53 -15.57 4.04
C ALA A 861 -6.24 -15.03 3.42
N THR A 862 -5.10 -15.35 4.03
CA THR A 862 -3.79 -15.09 3.44
C THR A 862 -3.46 -16.22 2.47
N LEU A 863 -3.70 -15.98 1.19
CA LEU A 863 -3.40 -16.93 0.13
C LEU A 863 -1.91 -16.85 -0.21
N LYS A 864 -1.22 -17.98 -0.22
CA LYS A 864 0.19 -18.04 -0.62
C LYS A 864 0.28 -17.82 -2.13
N ALA A 865 0.87 -16.70 -2.54
CA ALA A 865 1.06 -16.31 -3.93
C ALA A 865 2.56 -16.26 -4.27
N GLN A 866 3.27 -17.38 -4.12
CA GLN A 866 4.71 -17.45 -4.44
C GLN A 866 4.92 -17.81 -5.90
N THR A 867 4.77 -16.83 -6.80
CA THR A 867 4.81 -17.06 -8.25
C THR A 867 5.83 -16.15 -8.91
N ALA A 868 6.46 -16.66 -9.96
CA ALA A 868 7.24 -15.82 -10.86
C ALA A 868 6.30 -15.15 -11.88
N ILE A 869 6.41 -13.84 -12.03
CA ILE A 869 5.65 -13.08 -13.03
C ILE A 869 6.49 -12.92 -14.29
N ILE A 870 5.95 -13.34 -15.44
CA ILE A 870 6.50 -13.02 -16.76
C ILE A 870 5.46 -12.15 -17.49
N ALA A 871 5.78 -10.89 -17.71
CA ALA A 871 4.87 -9.94 -18.32
C ALA A 871 5.32 -9.54 -19.72
N ALA A 872 4.38 -9.35 -20.65
CA ALA A 872 4.62 -8.67 -21.91
C ALA A 872 3.80 -7.38 -21.98
N ALA A 873 4.44 -6.31 -22.43
CA ALA A 873 3.84 -4.99 -22.61
C ALA A 873 4.16 -4.45 -24.00
N ASN A 874 3.27 -3.62 -24.52
CA ASN A 874 3.50 -2.89 -25.76
C ASN A 874 3.79 -1.40 -25.49
N PRO A 875 4.64 -0.74 -26.29
CA PRO A 875 4.84 0.69 -26.26
C PRO A 875 3.54 1.43 -26.55
N TYR A 876 3.32 2.55 -25.87
CA TYR A 876 2.12 3.36 -26.03
C TYR A 876 1.92 3.87 -27.47
N SER A 877 3.01 4.24 -28.15
CA SER A 877 3.00 4.70 -29.55
C SER A 877 2.84 3.58 -30.58
N GLY A 878 2.68 2.33 -30.15
CA GLY A 878 2.66 1.15 -31.03
C GLY A 878 4.04 0.76 -31.57
N ARG A 879 5.02 1.68 -31.58
CA ARG A 879 6.44 1.40 -31.79
C ARG A 879 7.28 1.94 -30.65
N TYR A 880 8.37 1.26 -30.33
CA TYR A 880 9.32 1.66 -29.31
C TYR A 880 10.16 2.84 -29.80
N ASP A 881 10.01 3.98 -29.15
CA ASP A 881 10.76 5.20 -29.47
C ASP A 881 12.07 5.23 -28.70
N ARG A 882 13.20 5.14 -29.42
CA ARG A 882 14.55 5.14 -28.86
C ARG A 882 15.04 6.50 -28.41
N TYR A 883 14.29 7.57 -28.63
CA TYR A 883 14.61 8.87 -28.05
C TYR A 883 13.89 9.10 -26.72
N LYS A 884 12.84 8.31 -26.44
CA LYS A 884 12.09 8.35 -25.17
C LYS A 884 12.61 7.35 -24.15
N THR A 885 12.34 7.60 -22.88
CA THR A 885 12.76 6.67 -21.83
C THR A 885 11.84 5.45 -21.76
N PRO A 886 12.30 4.30 -21.25
CA PRO A 886 11.47 3.11 -21.09
C PRO A 886 10.17 3.40 -20.31
N THR A 887 10.24 4.22 -19.27
CA THR A 887 9.10 4.68 -18.47
C THR A 887 8.05 5.41 -19.30
N GLN A 888 8.49 6.34 -20.16
CA GLN A 888 7.61 7.09 -21.07
C GLN A 888 7.03 6.21 -22.18
N ASN A 889 7.82 5.26 -22.69
CA ASN A 889 7.38 4.31 -23.70
C ASN A 889 6.26 3.38 -23.19
N ILE A 890 6.28 2.96 -21.92
CA ILE A 890 5.37 1.93 -21.38
C ILE A 890 4.25 2.51 -20.51
N ARG A 891 4.37 3.77 -20.03
CA ARG A 891 3.44 4.40 -19.05
C ARG A 891 3.29 3.59 -17.75
N LEU A 892 4.40 3.07 -17.25
CA LEU A 892 4.48 2.42 -15.94
C LEU A 892 5.31 3.27 -14.98
N PRO A 893 4.89 3.45 -13.72
CA PRO A 893 5.70 4.10 -12.70
C PRO A 893 7.07 3.42 -12.53
N PRO A 894 8.17 4.17 -12.32
CA PRO A 894 9.50 3.60 -12.07
C PRO A 894 9.53 2.60 -10.90
N ALA A 895 8.68 2.80 -9.89
CA ALA A 895 8.53 1.90 -8.75
C ALA A 895 8.03 0.49 -9.14
N LEU A 896 7.24 0.33 -10.21
CA LEU A 896 6.88 -1.00 -10.73
C LEU A 896 8.02 -1.61 -11.54
N LEU A 897 8.67 -0.80 -12.37
CA LEU A 897 9.76 -1.24 -13.23
C LEU A 897 10.94 -1.77 -12.41
N SER A 898 11.27 -1.13 -11.29
CA SER A 898 12.33 -1.58 -10.38
C SER A 898 12.05 -2.93 -9.69
N ARG A 899 10.83 -3.46 -9.76
CA ARG A 899 10.47 -4.77 -9.16
C ARG A 899 10.68 -5.95 -10.11
N PHE A 900 10.86 -5.68 -11.40
CA PHE A 900 11.27 -6.68 -12.38
C PHE A 900 12.78 -6.86 -12.30
N ASP A 901 13.24 -8.11 -12.22
CA ASP A 901 14.67 -8.42 -12.15
C ASP A 901 15.34 -8.23 -13.52
N LEU A 902 14.59 -8.39 -14.62
CA LEU A 902 15.04 -8.16 -15.99
C LEU A 902 13.93 -7.49 -16.84
N ILE A 903 14.28 -6.46 -17.60
CA ILE A 903 13.39 -5.80 -18.57
C ILE A 903 14.01 -5.88 -19.97
N PHE A 904 13.43 -6.65 -20.87
CA PHE A 904 13.91 -6.77 -22.24
C PHE A 904 13.16 -5.84 -23.18
N ILE A 905 13.91 -5.09 -24.00
CA ILE A 905 13.36 -4.24 -25.05
C ILE A 905 13.60 -4.92 -26.39
N VAL A 906 12.51 -5.26 -27.07
CA VAL A 906 12.48 -5.97 -28.34
C VAL A 906 11.99 -5.01 -29.41
N VAL A 907 12.93 -4.42 -30.13
CA VAL A 907 12.62 -3.51 -31.24
C VAL A 907 12.67 -4.29 -32.54
N ASP A 908 11.67 -4.12 -33.39
CA ASP A 908 11.66 -4.68 -34.73
C ASP A 908 12.59 -3.84 -35.63
N ARG A 909 13.70 -4.45 -36.09
CA ARG A 909 14.66 -3.81 -37.00
C ARG A 909 14.69 -4.64 -38.28
N PRO A 910 14.36 -4.04 -39.45
CA PRO A 910 14.49 -4.75 -40.71
C PRO A 910 15.96 -5.07 -40.96
N ASP A 911 16.27 -6.36 -41.07
CA ASP A 911 17.62 -6.86 -41.33
C ASP A 911 17.49 -8.00 -42.35
N ALA A 912 17.89 -7.73 -43.59
CA ALA A 912 17.69 -8.66 -44.70
C ALA A 912 18.29 -10.06 -44.44
N ALA A 913 19.39 -10.14 -43.69
CA ALA A 913 20.02 -11.43 -43.37
C ALA A 913 19.22 -12.20 -42.31
N ALA A 914 18.77 -11.52 -41.24
CA ALA A 914 17.97 -12.13 -40.18
C ALA A 914 16.55 -12.48 -40.65
N ASP A 915 15.95 -11.61 -41.47
CA ASP A 915 14.61 -11.78 -42.04
C ASP A 915 14.59 -12.94 -43.05
N ALA A 916 15.64 -13.11 -43.86
CA ALA A 916 15.78 -14.26 -44.75
C ALA A 916 15.85 -15.59 -43.97
N GLN A 917 16.67 -15.65 -42.92
CA GLN A 917 16.76 -16.83 -42.05
C GLN A 917 15.44 -17.11 -41.32
N MET A 918 14.75 -16.06 -40.85
CA MET A 918 13.44 -16.21 -40.22
C MET A 918 12.40 -16.72 -41.22
N ALA A 919 12.38 -16.19 -42.44
CA ALA A 919 11.47 -16.63 -43.50
C ALA A 919 11.74 -18.09 -43.89
N GLU A 920 13.00 -18.47 -44.08
CA GLU A 920 13.42 -19.84 -44.36
C GLU A 920 13.00 -20.79 -43.24
N PHE A 921 13.19 -20.40 -41.98
CA PHE A 921 12.75 -21.17 -40.82
C PHE A 921 11.23 -21.36 -40.77
N ILE A 922 10.44 -20.31 -41.03
CA ILE A 922 8.97 -20.38 -41.04
C ILE A 922 8.49 -21.26 -42.20
N LEU A 923 9.09 -21.14 -43.38
CA LEU A 923 8.76 -21.94 -44.57
C LEU A 923 9.09 -23.41 -44.33
N LYS A 924 10.26 -23.71 -43.76
CA LYS A 924 10.67 -25.08 -43.39
C LYS A 924 9.66 -25.72 -42.43
N ASN A 925 9.23 -24.99 -41.40
CA ASN A 925 8.21 -25.48 -40.46
C ASN A 925 6.84 -25.70 -41.12
N SER A 926 6.50 -24.93 -42.15
CA SER A 926 5.22 -25.06 -42.87
C SER A 926 5.23 -26.21 -43.88
N MET A 927 6.42 -26.64 -44.34
CA MET A 927 6.60 -27.73 -45.30
C MET A 927 6.62 -29.12 -44.66
N THR A 928 6.83 -29.23 -43.35
CA THR A 928 6.74 -30.50 -42.62
C THR A 928 5.30 -31.01 -42.58
N GLU A 929 4.99 -32.06 -43.35
CA GLU A 929 3.71 -32.78 -43.29
C GLU A 929 3.59 -33.60 -41.99
N PRO A 930 2.37 -33.78 -41.44
CA PRO A 930 2.17 -34.39 -40.12
C PRO A 930 2.32 -35.92 -40.05
N GLU A 931 2.52 -36.67 -41.15
CA GLU A 931 2.31 -38.13 -41.16
C GLU A 931 3.47 -39.08 -41.50
N ASP A 932 4.69 -38.65 -41.86
CA ASP A 932 5.73 -39.64 -42.24
C ASP A 932 6.82 -39.95 -41.18
N ASN A 933 6.87 -41.26 -40.91
CA ASN A 933 7.74 -42.13 -40.11
C ASN A 933 9.09 -41.64 -39.55
N LEU A 934 9.32 -42.15 -38.33
CA LEU A 934 10.42 -41.93 -37.37
C LEU A 934 11.74 -42.64 -37.71
N ASP A 935 12.34 -42.37 -38.87
CA ASP A 935 13.73 -42.81 -39.12
C ASP A 935 14.68 -41.62 -39.31
N GLU A 936 15.48 -41.42 -38.26
CA GLU A 936 16.84 -40.89 -38.20
C GLU A 936 17.30 -39.98 -39.36
N THR A 937 17.21 -38.65 -39.17
CA THR A 937 18.26 -37.61 -39.44
C THR A 937 17.72 -36.19 -39.68
N ASP A 938 16.49 -35.84 -39.29
CA ASP A 938 16.06 -34.43 -39.32
C ASP A 938 16.10 -33.75 -37.94
N GLU A 939 16.81 -32.62 -37.89
CA GLU A 939 17.02 -31.79 -36.70
C GLU A 939 15.71 -31.50 -35.98
N VAL A 940 15.54 -32.14 -34.81
CA VAL A 940 14.35 -31.99 -33.98
C VAL A 940 14.16 -30.51 -33.64
N LEU A 941 13.08 -29.93 -34.16
CA LEU A 941 12.59 -28.55 -33.94
C LEU A 941 12.76 -28.04 -32.50
N ALA A 942 12.65 -28.93 -31.51
CA ALA A 942 13.02 -28.68 -30.13
C ALA A 942 14.18 -29.59 -29.69
N PRO A 943 15.33 -29.05 -29.23
CA PRO A 943 16.46 -29.85 -28.73
C PRO A 943 16.10 -30.79 -27.57
N ILE A 944 15.08 -30.43 -26.78
CA ILE A 944 14.55 -31.25 -25.68
C ILE A 944 13.03 -31.33 -25.82
N PRO A 945 12.44 -32.55 -25.85
CA PRO A 945 11.00 -32.72 -25.87
C PRO A 945 10.31 -32.02 -24.67
N THR A 946 9.19 -31.36 -24.92
CA THR A 946 8.46 -30.55 -23.92
C THR A 946 8.12 -31.34 -22.64
N ASN A 947 7.67 -32.59 -22.79
CA ASN A 947 7.37 -33.47 -21.66
C ASN A 947 8.60 -33.82 -20.81
N LEU A 948 9.76 -34.03 -21.45
CA LEU A 948 11.02 -34.29 -20.75
C LEU A 948 11.53 -33.02 -20.08
N LEU A 949 11.40 -31.85 -20.74
CA LEU A 949 11.79 -30.55 -20.18
C LEU A 949 10.97 -30.17 -18.96
N LYS A 950 9.65 -30.42 -18.96
CA LYS A 950 8.79 -30.27 -17.77
C LYS A 950 9.29 -31.09 -16.59
N LYS A 951 9.59 -32.39 -16.84
CA LYS A 951 10.14 -33.31 -15.84
C LYS A 951 11.51 -32.83 -15.33
N TYR A 952 12.36 -32.33 -16.23
CA TYR A 952 13.66 -31.74 -15.92
C TYR A 952 13.54 -30.53 -14.99
N ILE A 953 12.69 -29.55 -15.31
CA ILE A 953 12.47 -28.34 -14.49
C ILE A 953 11.95 -28.73 -13.10
N LYS A 954 10.98 -29.66 -13.04
CA LYS A 954 10.43 -30.16 -11.78
C LYS A 954 11.50 -30.85 -10.94
N TYR A 955 12.34 -31.68 -11.55
CA TYR A 955 13.45 -32.36 -10.89
C TYR A 955 14.51 -31.37 -10.36
N ALA A 956 14.92 -30.41 -11.19
CA ALA A 956 15.91 -29.40 -10.85
C ALA A 956 15.47 -28.49 -9.70
N LYS A 957 14.21 -28.04 -9.68
CA LYS A 957 13.67 -27.21 -8.59
C LYS A 957 13.71 -27.89 -7.23
N ARG A 958 13.51 -29.21 -7.19
CA ARG A 958 13.41 -29.99 -5.95
C ARG A 958 14.76 -30.48 -5.44
N THR A 959 15.63 -30.94 -6.33
CA THR A 959 16.89 -31.59 -5.94
C THR A 959 18.05 -30.61 -5.80
N CYS A 960 18.06 -29.53 -6.60
CA CYS A 960 19.22 -28.69 -6.77
C CYS A 960 19.05 -27.35 -6.06
N HIS A 961 19.91 -27.09 -5.07
CA HIS A 961 19.93 -25.85 -4.28
C HIS A 961 21.33 -25.21 -4.30
N PRO A 962 21.69 -24.54 -5.41
CA PRO A 962 23.03 -23.99 -5.57
C PRO A 962 23.44 -22.99 -4.50
N VAL A 963 24.68 -23.14 -4.02
CA VAL A 963 25.33 -22.21 -3.08
C VAL A 963 26.41 -21.41 -3.81
N LEU A 964 26.49 -20.11 -3.54
CA LEU A 964 27.55 -19.26 -4.08
C LEU A 964 28.92 -19.69 -3.55
N THR A 965 29.87 -19.83 -4.48
CA THR A 965 31.30 -19.98 -4.15
C THR A 965 31.92 -18.63 -3.81
N ASN A 966 33.06 -18.64 -3.11
CA ASN A 966 33.78 -17.41 -2.76
C ASN A 966 34.25 -16.67 -4.03
N ASP A 967 34.77 -17.40 -5.02
CA ASP A 967 35.22 -16.86 -6.30
C ASP A 967 34.06 -16.16 -7.07
N ALA A 968 32.88 -16.80 -7.11
CA ALA A 968 31.68 -16.21 -7.69
C ALA A 968 31.25 -14.94 -6.95
N LYS A 969 31.34 -14.94 -5.61
CA LYS A 969 31.02 -13.79 -4.76
C LYS A 969 31.97 -12.62 -5.00
N GLU A 970 33.26 -12.88 -5.12
CA GLU A 970 34.26 -11.85 -5.44
C GLU A 970 33.99 -11.25 -6.82
N LYS A 971 33.66 -12.07 -7.83
CA LYS A 971 33.31 -11.55 -9.15
C LYS A 971 32.05 -10.70 -9.17
N ILE A 972 31.02 -11.08 -8.42
CA ILE A 972 29.81 -10.25 -8.25
C ILE A 972 30.14 -8.93 -7.56
N LYS A 973 31.03 -8.95 -6.58
CA LYS A 973 31.51 -7.75 -5.90
C LYS A 973 32.31 -6.85 -6.85
N GLU A 974 33.23 -7.40 -7.62
CA GLU A 974 34.01 -6.66 -8.63
C GLU A 974 33.09 -6.01 -9.67
N PHE A 975 32.15 -6.77 -10.23
CA PHE A 975 31.21 -6.24 -11.22
C PHE A 975 30.30 -5.15 -10.62
N TYR A 976 29.86 -5.31 -9.37
CA TYR A 976 29.12 -4.28 -8.65
C TYR A 976 29.96 -3.00 -8.44
N LEU A 977 31.24 -3.15 -8.10
CA LEU A 977 32.17 -2.03 -7.94
C LEU A 977 32.51 -1.37 -9.29
N GLU A 978 32.64 -2.13 -10.37
CA GLU A 978 32.80 -1.62 -11.75
C GLU A 978 31.60 -0.76 -12.15
N LEU A 979 30.38 -1.26 -11.92
CA LEU A 979 29.15 -0.50 -12.15
C LEU A 979 29.05 0.75 -11.29
N ARG A 980 29.62 0.73 -10.07
CA ARG A 980 29.62 1.89 -9.17
C ARG A 980 30.70 2.90 -9.51
N GLY A 981 31.90 2.45 -9.90
CA GLY A 981 33.06 3.29 -10.20
C GLY A 981 32.94 4.08 -11.51
N GLN A 982 31.96 3.74 -12.36
CA GLN A 982 31.63 4.51 -13.57
C GLN A 982 30.80 5.78 -13.29
N TYR A 983 30.33 6.01 -12.05
CA TYR A 983 29.42 7.12 -11.72
C TYR A 983 29.78 7.78 -10.37
N ASP A 984 29.99 9.11 -10.38
CA ASP A 984 30.50 9.90 -9.24
C ASP A 984 29.43 10.71 -8.46
N SER A 985 28.13 10.58 -8.75
CA SER A 985 27.07 11.39 -8.10
C SER A 985 26.31 10.67 -6.95
N GLU A 986 25.95 11.47 -5.94
CA GLU A 986 25.45 11.12 -4.59
C GLU A 986 24.14 10.28 -4.51
N ASP A 987 24.15 9.37 -3.51
CA ASP A 987 23.08 8.66 -2.77
C ASP A 987 21.89 7.96 -3.49
N ALA A 988 21.27 8.50 -4.54
CA ALA A 988 20.07 7.88 -5.15
C ALA A 988 20.38 6.62 -6.00
N ILE A 989 21.59 6.53 -6.55
CA ILE A 989 22.05 5.42 -7.40
C ILE A 989 22.41 4.19 -6.53
N ILE A 990 22.78 4.42 -5.27
CA ILE A 990 23.33 3.39 -4.36
C ILE A 990 22.23 2.39 -3.91
N SER A 991 20.99 2.85 -3.71
CA SER A 991 19.87 2.01 -3.26
C SER A 991 19.36 1.05 -4.34
N ILE A 992 19.32 1.48 -5.60
CA ILE A 992 18.85 0.68 -6.74
C ILE A 992 19.87 -0.41 -7.09
N LEU A 993 21.17 -0.10 -7.02
CA LEU A 993 22.24 -1.06 -7.27
C LEU A 993 22.22 -2.24 -6.29
N ALA A 994 21.77 -2.04 -5.05
CA ALA A 994 21.65 -3.12 -4.06
C ALA A 994 20.56 -4.15 -4.43
N ARG A 995 19.44 -3.72 -5.04
CA ARG A 995 18.38 -4.61 -5.54
C ARG A 995 18.85 -5.45 -6.72
N ASN A 996 19.64 -4.84 -7.60
CA ASN A 996 20.23 -5.52 -8.75
C ASN A 996 21.23 -6.60 -8.34
N LEU A 997 21.94 -6.42 -7.21
CA LEU A 997 22.83 -7.45 -6.66
C LEU A 997 22.05 -8.71 -6.25
N ASP A 998 20.90 -8.53 -5.62
CA ASP A 998 20.00 -9.64 -5.26
C ASP A 998 19.44 -10.36 -6.49
N ALA A 999 19.13 -9.61 -7.56
CA ALA A 999 18.73 -10.17 -8.85
C ALA A 999 19.86 -10.99 -9.50
N LEU A 1000 21.09 -10.47 -9.53
CA LEU A 1000 22.27 -11.17 -10.05
C LEU A 1000 22.54 -12.48 -9.31
N VAL A 1001 22.40 -12.48 -7.99
CA VAL A 1001 22.49 -13.69 -7.17
C VAL A 1001 21.43 -14.71 -7.56
N ARG A 1002 20.15 -14.31 -7.67
CA ARG A 1002 19.06 -15.22 -8.06
C ARG A 1002 19.26 -15.78 -9.46
N LEU A 1003 19.66 -14.95 -10.42
CA LEU A 1003 19.93 -15.35 -11.81
C LEU A 1003 21.09 -16.34 -11.89
N SER A 1004 22.17 -16.10 -11.14
CA SER A 1004 23.34 -17.00 -11.09
C SER A 1004 22.99 -18.35 -10.46
N GLU A 1005 22.19 -18.34 -9.39
CA GLU A 1005 21.65 -19.57 -8.78
C GLU A 1005 20.72 -20.32 -9.76
N ALA A 1006 19.85 -19.62 -10.48
CA ALA A 1006 18.99 -20.23 -11.49
C ALA A 1006 19.81 -20.85 -12.64
N HIS A 1007 20.87 -20.18 -13.10
CA HIS A 1007 21.75 -20.68 -14.16
C HIS A 1007 22.50 -21.96 -13.74
N ALA A 1008 23.03 -21.99 -12.52
CA ALA A 1008 23.66 -23.20 -11.96
C ALA A 1008 22.63 -24.34 -11.80
N LYS A 1009 21.40 -24.00 -11.37
CA LYS A 1009 20.30 -24.97 -11.22
C LYS A 1009 19.87 -25.59 -12.56
N MET A 1010 19.92 -24.85 -13.67
CA MET A 1010 19.63 -25.37 -15.01
C MET A 1010 20.59 -26.51 -15.40
N ALA A 1011 21.82 -26.52 -14.89
CA ALA A 1011 22.79 -27.59 -15.11
C ALA A 1011 22.86 -28.59 -13.94
N LEU A 1012 21.90 -28.57 -13.01
CA LEU A 1012 21.87 -29.41 -11.80
C LEU A 1012 23.13 -29.30 -10.93
N ARG A 1013 23.77 -28.13 -10.90
CA ARG A 1013 24.97 -27.89 -10.09
C ARG A 1013 24.62 -27.41 -8.69
N GLU A 1014 25.22 -28.03 -7.67
CA GLU A 1014 25.07 -27.63 -6.25
C GLU A 1014 25.86 -26.37 -5.86
N LYS A 1015 26.79 -25.93 -6.71
CA LYS A 1015 27.61 -24.73 -6.48
C LYS A 1015 27.56 -23.81 -7.69
N VAL A 1016 27.46 -22.51 -7.45
CA VAL A 1016 27.54 -21.49 -8.50
C VAL A 1016 29.01 -21.27 -8.85
N LEU A 1017 29.39 -21.53 -10.10
CA LEU A 1017 30.76 -21.33 -10.59
C LEU A 1017 30.96 -19.91 -11.11
N LYS A 1018 32.23 -19.54 -11.31
CA LYS A 1018 32.63 -18.26 -11.90
C LYS A 1018 32.03 -18.06 -13.30
N ASP A 1019 32.05 -19.11 -14.12
CA ASP A 1019 31.53 -19.09 -15.49
C ASP A 1019 30.02 -18.83 -15.55
N ASP A 1020 29.27 -19.32 -14.56
CA ASP A 1020 27.82 -19.08 -14.46
C ASP A 1020 27.54 -17.59 -14.24
N VAL A 1021 28.33 -16.96 -13.38
CA VAL A 1021 28.25 -15.52 -13.10
C VAL A 1021 28.64 -14.70 -14.35
N GLU A 1022 29.65 -15.13 -15.09
CA GLU A 1022 30.09 -14.45 -16.31
C GLU A 1022 29.02 -14.43 -17.42
N GLU A 1023 28.35 -15.55 -17.67
CA GLU A 1023 27.25 -15.60 -18.64
C GLU A 1023 26.06 -14.74 -18.19
N ILE A 1024 25.75 -14.74 -16.89
CA ILE A 1024 24.74 -13.83 -16.34
C ILE A 1024 25.16 -12.37 -16.47
N PHE A 1025 26.43 -12.02 -16.30
CA PHE A 1025 26.91 -10.66 -16.57
C PHE A 1025 26.80 -10.28 -18.04
N LYS A 1026 27.03 -11.21 -18.98
CA LYS A 1026 26.80 -10.94 -20.41
C LYS A 1026 25.32 -10.66 -20.67
N LEU A 1027 24.42 -11.44 -20.08
CA LEU A 1027 22.98 -11.22 -20.17
C LEU A 1027 22.58 -9.88 -19.53
N PHE A 1028 23.12 -9.57 -18.36
CA PHE A 1028 22.83 -8.35 -17.62
C PHE A 1028 23.40 -7.10 -18.30
N LYS A 1029 24.63 -7.15 -18.83
CA LYS A 1029 25.22 -6.08 -19.65
C LYS A 1029 24.40 -5.83 -20.92
N ARG A 1030 23.85 -6.88 -21.55
CA ARG A 1030 22.93 -6.71 -22.68
C ARG A 1030 21.60 -6.10 -22.23
N TYR A 1031 21.03 -6.52 -21.11
CA TYR A 1031 19.87 -5.84 -20.50
C TYR A 1031 20.14 -4.35 -20.30
N LEU A 1032 21.27 -3.98 -19.70
CA LEU A 1032 21.67 -2.59 -19.49
C LEU A 1032 21.89 -1.85 -20.80
N LYS A 1033 22.43 -2.51 -21.82
CA LYS A 1033 22.57 -1.95 -23.17
C LYS A 1033 21.21 -1.73 -23.82
N ASP A 1034 20.30 -2.69 -23.76
CA ASP A 1034 18.99 -2.58 -24.40
C ASP A 1034 18.10 -1.52 -23.72
N THR A 1035 18.34 -1.22 -22.44
CA THR A 1035 17.52 -0.29 -21.63
C THR A 1035 18.16 1.10 -21.43
N GLY A 1036 19.49 1.17 -21.39
CA GLY A 1036 20.26 2.38 -21.05
C GLY A 1036 21.28 2.81 -22.10
N TYR A 1037 21.36 2.17 -23.27
CA TYR A 1037 22.30 2.60 -24.31
C TYR A 1037 21.84 3.90 -24.96
N ASP A 1038 22.73 4.89 -24.92
CA ASP A 1038 22.57 6.15 -25.63
C ASP A 1038 23.34 6.08 -26.96
N GLU A 1039 22.60 6.04 -28.08
CA GLU A 1039 23.16 5.98 -29.43
C GLU A 1039 24.08 7.19 -29.73
N THR A 1040 23.92 8.29 -29.00
CA THR A 1040 24.62 9.53 -29.28
C THR A 1040 25.97 9.64 -28.56
N THR A 1041 26.22 8.82 -27.54
CA THR A 1041 27.47 8.80 -26.75
C THR A 1041 28.19 7.44 -26.80
N GLY A 1042 27.51 6.39 -27.27
CA GLY A 1042 28.06 5.03 -27.30
C GLY A 1042 28.29 4.41 -25.91
N LYS A 1043 27.80 5.06 -24.84
CA LYS A 1043 27.91 4.63 -23.44
C LYS A 1043 26.55 4.27 -22.85
N ILE A 1044 26.57 3.52 -21.75
CA ILE A 1044 25.37 3.10 -21.01
C ILE A 1044 25.04 4.19 -19.98
N ASP A 1045 23.87 4.81 -20.09
CA ASP A 1045 23.35 5.82 -19.16
C ASP A 1045 22.22 5.22 -18.31
N MET A 1046 22.53 4.94 -17.04
CA MET A 1046 21.61 4.33 -16.07
C MET A 1046 20.52 5.32 -15.59
N ASP A 1047 20.75 6.63 -15.70
CA ASP A 1047 19.79 7.67 -15.27
C ASP A 1047 18.53 7.62 -16.14
N ARG A 1048 18.68 7.20 -17.40
CA ARG A 1048 17.59 7.02 -18.36
C ARG A 1048 16.56 5.95 -17.95
N ILE A 1049 17.00 4.90 -17.23
CA ILE A 1049 16.15 3.76 -16.85
C ILE A 1049 15.34 4.08 -15.59
N PHE A 1050 15.96 4.72 -14.60
CA PHE A 1050 15.41 4.82 -13.25
C PHE A 1050 14.95 6.24 -12.86
N VAL A 1051 15.59 7.29 -13.39
CA VAL A 1051 15.25 8.70 -13.14
C VAL A 1051 14.40 9.28 -14.28
N GLY A 1052 14.52 8.71 -15.48
CA GLY A 1052 13.60 8.96 -16.60
C GLY A 1052 14.02 10.05 -17.57
N GLN A 1053 15.22 10.63 -17.44
CA GLN A 1053 15.86 11.52 -18.44
C GLN A 1053 17.37 11.24 -18.49
N SER A 1054 17.99 11.28 -19.67
CA SER A 1054 19.45 11.11 -19.86
C SER A 1054 20.19 12.44 -19.72
N ARG A 1055 21.29 12.46 -18.96
CA ARG A 1055 22.14 13.65 -18.76
C ARG A 1055 22.81 14.12 -20.06
N SER A 1056 23.13 13.21 -20.96
CA SER A 1056 23.71 13.51 -22.28
C SER A 1056 22.72 14.21 -23.22
N SER A 1057 21.45 13.79 -23.24
CA SER A 1057 20.42 14.44 -24.04
C SER A 1057 20.09 15.82 -23.50
N ILE A 1058 20.11 16.00 -22.17
CA ILE A 1058 19.99 17.32 -21.54
C ILE A 1058 21.15 18.21 -22.02
N ASN A 1059 22.40 17.74 -21.94
CA ASN A 1059 23.56 18.52 -22.37
C ASN A 1059 23.54 18.84 -23.87
N LYS A 1060 23.16 17.90 -24.75
CA LYS A 1060 23.05 18.15 -26.20
C LYS A 1060 21.90 19.10 -26.54
N LEU A 1061 20.77 18.99 -25.86
CA LEU A 1061 19.66 19.94 -26.00
C LEU A 1061 20.04 21.32 -25.47
N GLU A 1062 20.75 21.43 -24.36
CA GLU A 1062 21.28 22.70 -23.85
C GLU A 1062 22.26 23.33 -24.84
N THR A 1063 23.19 22.54 -25.39
CA THR A 1063 24.17 23.02 -26.39
C THR A 1063 23.46 23.50 -27.66
N LEU A 1064 22.52 22.70 -28.18
CA LEU A 1064 21.71 23.03 -29.35
C LEU A 1064 20.80 24.24 -29.10
N MET A 1065 20.21 24.37 -27.91
CA MET A 1065 19.40 25.52 -27.53
C MET A 1065 20.23 26.80 -27.39
N ASN A 1066 21.41 26.73 -26.78
CA ASN A 1066 22.31 27.88 -26.64
C ASN A 1066 22.79 28.35 -28.01
N ARG A 1067 23.20 27.43 -28.89
CA ARG A 1067 23.65 27.81 -30.24
C ARG A 1067 22.52 28.31 -31.12
N LEU A 1068 21.33 27.71 -31.04
CA LEU A 1068 20.15 28.27 -31.70
C LEU A 1068 19.88 29.69 -31.20
N LYS A 1069 19.98 29.97 -29.89
CA LYS A 1069 19.84 31.35 -29.36
C LYS A 1069 20.88 32.29 -29.97
N GLU A 1070 22.16 31.90 -30.02
CA GLU A 1070 23.23 32.71 -30.64
C GLU A 1070 22.96 33.01 -32.14
N ILE A 1071 22.59 32.00 -32.93
CA ILE A 1071 22.27 32.18 -34.36
C ILE A 1071 21.10 33.15 -34.56
N PHE A 1072 20.10 33.09 -33.68
CA PHE A 1072 18.98 34.02 -33.72
C PHE A 1072 19.34 35.40 -33.17
N GLU A 1073 20.24 35.52 -32.19
CA GLU A 1073 20.77 36.80 -31.70
C GLU A 1073 21.55 37.54 -32.79
N ASP A 1074 22.49 36.87 -33.47
CA ASP A 1074 23.28 37.43 -34.58
C ASP A 1074 22.39 37.93 -35.73
N ASN A 1075 21.25 37.25 -35.94
CA ASN A 1075 20.28 37.61 -36.98
C ASN A 1075 19.11 38.50 -36.47
N ASN A 1076 19.28 39.18 -35.34
CA ASN A 1076 18.29 40.10 -34.75
C ASN A 1076 16.90 39.46 -34.55
N TRP A 1077 16.86 38.17 -34.21
CA TRP A 1077 15.67 37.38 -33.94
C TRP A 1077 14.64 37.37 -35.10
N LYS A 1078 15.13 37.49 -36.34
CA LYS A 1078 14.30 37.39 -37.54
C LYS A 1078 13.97 35.92 -37.85
N PRO A 1079 12.85 35.63 -38.54
CA PRO A 1079 12.57 34.28 -39.03
C PRO A 1079 13.66 33.84 -40.01
N LEU A 1080 14.22 32.65 -39.80
CA LEU A 1080 15.30 32.10 -40.61
C LEU A 1080 14.84 30.81 -41.31
N GLU A 1081 15.40 30.52 -42.48
CA GLU A 1081 15.08 29.29 -43.22
C GLU A 1081 15.57 28.04 -42.47
N LYS A 1082 14.71 27.02 -42.37
CA LYS A 1082 15.03 25.71 -41.77
C LYS A 1082 16.27 25.09 -42.39
N VAL A 1083 16.40 25.21 -43.72
CA VAL A 1083 17.51 24.62 -44.48
C VAL A 1083 18.85 25.25 -44.09
N ASN A 1084 18.91 26.57 -43.94
CA ASN A 1084 20.13 27.27 -43.54
C ASN A 1084 20.51 26.97 -42.09
N ILE A 1085 19.53 26.90 -41.18
CA ILE A 1085 19.79 26.53 -39.78
C ILE A 1085 20.31 25.10 -39.67
N PHE A 1086 19.71 24.16 -40.41
CA PHE A 1086 20.18 22.78 -40.42
C PHE A 1086 21.60 22.66 -40.99
N GLN A 1087 21.94 23.42 -42.05
CA GLN A 1087 23.29 23.43 -42.61
C GLN A 1087 24.33 24.03 -41.64
N ILE A 1088 24.00 25.12 -40.94
CA ILE A 1088 24.91 25.76 -39.97
C ILE A 1088 25.15 24.82 -38.77
N LEU A 1089 24.10 24.20 -38.24
CA LEU A 1089 24.20 23.25 -37.12
C LEU A 1089 24.88 21.93 -37.51
N GLU A 1090 24.79 21.52 -38.78
CA GLU A 1090 25.44 20.31 -39.32
C GLU A 1090 26.95 20.53 -39.55
N LEU A 1091 27.38 21.73 -39.99
CA LEU A 1091 28.78 22.04 -40.30
C LEU A 1091 29.64 22.41 -39.08
N GLU A 1092 29.10 23.09 -38.07
CA GLU A 1092 29.88 23.63 -36.95
C GLU A 1092 30.02 22.69 -35.74
N GLU A 1093 29.06 21.79 -35.51
CA GLU A 1093 28.94 21.05 -34.23
C GLU A 1093 29.01 19.51 -34.35
N ASN A 1094 29.18 18.96 -35.56
CA ASN A 1094 29.20 17.50 -35.79
C ASN A 1094 27.94 16.78 -35.22
N LEU A 1095 26.79 17.46 -35.21
CA LEU A 1095 25.52 16.91 -34.72
C LEU A 1095 24.77 16.18 -35.83
N ASP A 1096 24.17 15.05 -35.49
CA ASP A 1096 23.51 14.16 -36.45
C ASP A 1096 22.23 14.81 -37.02
N LYS A 1097 22.09 14.86 -38.35
CA LYS A 1097 21.01 15.60 -39.03
C LYS A 1097 19.61 15.19 -38.59
N LYS A 1098 19.42 13.89 -38.37
CA LYS A 1098 18.14 13.32 -37.88
C LYS A 1098 17.81 13.77 -36.44
N PHE A 1099 18.82 13.97 -35.60
CA PHE A 1099 18.64 14.47 -34.23
C PHE A 1099 18.22 15.94 -34.25
N ILE A 1100 18.86 16.77 -35.08
CA ILE A 1100 18.50 18.20 -35.22
C ILE A 1100 17.06 18.33 -35.74
N GLU A 1101 16.67 17.56 -36.76
CA GLU A 1101 15.30 17.55 -37.28
C GLU A 1101 14.28 17.11 -36.22
N HIS A 1102 14.59 16.07 -35.44
CA HIS A 1102 13.72 15.59 -34.36
C HIS A 1102 13.60 16.61 -33.22
N ALA A 1103 14.72 17.18 -32.77
CA ALA A 1103 14.76 18.18 -31.72
C ALA A 1103 14.01 19.45 -32.14
N VAL A 1104 14.22 19.96 -33.36
CA VAL A 1104 13.51 21.14 -33.86
C VAL A 1104 12.02 20.85 -34.05
N THR A 1105 11.63 19.63 -34.47
CA THR A 1105 10.20 19.26 -34.54
C THR A 1105 9.55 19.07 -33.17
N GLU A 1106 10.28 18.59 -32.16
CA GLU A 1106 9.82 18.60 -30.77
C GLU A 1106 9.71 20.02 -30.23
N LEU A 1107 10.71 20.88 -30.44
CA LEU A 1107 10.64 22.30 -30.03
C LEU A 1107 9.51 23.06 -30.72
N LEU A 1108 9.14 22.67 -31.96
CA LEU A 1108 7.95 23.17 -32.65
C LEU A 1108 6.63 22.66 -32.03
N ARG A 1109 6.62 21.41 -31.51
CA ARG A 1109 5.46 20.83 -30.82
C ARG A 1109 5.28 21.36 -29.40
N GLU A 1110 6.38 21.55 -28.68
CA GLU A 1110 6.43 22.15 -27.35
C GLU A 1110 6.14 23.66 -27.40
N GLY A 1111 6.31 24.27 -28.58
CA GLY A 1111 6.01 25.68 -28.81
C GLY A 1111 7.15 26.62 -28.41
N THR A 1112 8.37 26.10 -28.27
CA THR A 1112 9.62 26.85 -28.03
C THR A 1112 10.14 27.49 -29.33
N LEU A 1113 9.94 26.80 -30.46
CA LEU A 1113 10.06 27.33 -31.82
C LEU A 1113 8.67 27.38 -32.46
N TYR A 1114 8.46 28.28 -33.42
CA TYR A 1114 7.26 28.28 -34.26
C TYR A 1114 7.60 28.61 -35.72
N GLU A 1115 6.74 28.19 -36.63
CA GLU A 1115 6.90 28.36 -38.07
C GLU A 1115 5.98 29.47 -38.60
N PRO A 1116 6.45 30.72 -38.75
CA PRO A 1116 5.62 31.83 -39.23
C PRO A 1116 5.24 31.70 -40.72
N ARG A 1117 6.06 31.03 -41.53
CA ARG A 1117 5.84 30.74 -42.96
C ARG A 1117 6.47 29.38 -43.28
N SER A 1118 5.88 28.63 -44.22
CA SER A 1118 6.38 27.30 -44.60
C SER A 1118 7.87 27.34 -44.96
N GLY A 1119 8.68 26.58 -44.25
CA GLY A 1119 10.14 26.52 -44.41
C GLY A 1119 10.95 27.47 -43.51
N PHE A 1120 10.33 28.34 -42.72
CA PHE A 1120 11.02 29.30 -41.84
C PHE A 1120 10.70 29.04 -40.36
N ILE A 1121 11.71 29.02 -39.49
CA ILE A 1121 11.56 28.85 -38.04
C ILE A 1121 11.96 30.11 -37.28
N LYS A 1122 11.33 30.33 -36.13
CA LYS A 1122 11.63 31.43 -35.23
C LYS A 1122 11.40 31.00 -33.78
N PHE A 1123 12.22 31.50 -32.85
CA PHE A 1123 11.95 31.36 -31.43
C PHE A 1123 10.65 32.06 -31.03
N THR A 1124 9.85 31.33 -30.27
CA THR A 1124 8.68 31.86 -29.59
C THR A 1124 9.24 32.70 -28.43
N ARG A 1125 9.23 34.03 -28.56
CA ARG A 1125 9.76 34.93 -27.52
C ARG A 1125 9.07 34.65 -26.17
N LYS A 1126 9.74 33.86 -25.36
CA LYS A 1126 9.55 33.68 -23.92
C LYS A 1126 10.96 33.59 -23.37
N ASP A 1127 11.44 34.73 -22.86
CA ASP A 1127 12.48 34.93 -21.85
C ASP A 1127 13.02 36.36 -22.03
N ASP A 1128 12.37 37.29 -21.32
CA ASP A 1128 13.04 38.30 -20.49
C ASP A 1128 12.68 37.95 -19.03
#